data_AF-A0A1X7VSK6-F1
#
_entry.id   AF-A0A1X7VSK6-F1
#
_cell.length_a   1.000
_cell.length_b   1.000
_cell.length_c   1.000
_cell.angle_alpha   90.00
_cell.angle_beta   90.00
_cell.angle_gamma   90.00
#
_symmetry.space_group_name_H-M   'P 1'
#
loop_
_entity.id
_entity.type
_entity.pdbx_description
1 polymer ?
#
loop_
_entity_poly.entity_id
_entity_poly.type
_entity_poly.pdbx_seq_one_letter_code
_entity_poly.pdbx_strand_id
1 'polypeptide(L)'
;MSALSEFVKHASEHIKELDEGILATRLVVGNESCDLDSVACSLSLAHFYWSTISSSFFSLPLLNCLREDLSLRQDIVWLLNHLKIDSSYFLFLPEVSLSDLPHPRVTLVDHNVPDESIRPYVDEIIDHHDDALTFECYRVIEPVGSCSTLVAEKLLSSEDYEMPNDVATFLLSAILIDTGNLKIETRVTEKDVEIAGKLGSFVSLSSDQLYYNVLTAREDVSDLTALQILRKDFKKSEAGNFIVGFSSMTLLVTDFLATKMNATSDLELFSSQQELHILVLLSIQLKPLRRQIALYQRPGLPPASVPADLVDSIAASLEADHQLQVERIGEGLFDGIIMEQGNTSFSRKQILPLIMSCLTDSPPDEVKTHRLRGFPRSETIYLEDPPPLPLPASVKEDEKEREKGREEKGERETTGEEEGQLEPHLTASQQGSLLQLESISARLGESMDSFALAQDSDEERNKTPSPNASLSNLADRSISSIDDPHPHPLEPQVIVSSPAAILPQESDVPPPAIPEYTPEEESKDTRDFRLVMIGGEERRISLKLIELYRPIVQHGGYLGNDQTAIVVISSFYLPPKSLRNYPQVISQLFFYVLSVVEKLVVDDYVIVYLHSGAPRNSMPGIQWFHRFYRMIDRRLRKNLKNLFIVHPSFWVKTMLRLLRPFISRKFYRKVSHINSLKELNEQVKLDAMLIPEAVRSVDHHLNPSHYLEKPDSPTNEK
;
A
#
# COMPACT_ATOMS: atom_id res chain seq x y z
N MET A 1 -29.88 6.76 28.92
CA MET A 1 -29.83 7.34 27.56
C MET A 1 -29.39 6.22 26.62
N SER A 2 -28.72 6.45 25.49
CA SER A 2 -27.73 5.45 25.02
C SER A 2 -26.41 5.70 25.77
N ALA A 3 -25.58 4.68 25.97
CA ALA A 3 -24.47 4.75 26.91
C ALA A 3 -23.39 5.76 26.46
N LEU A 4 -23.06 5.76 25.16
CA LEU A 4 -22.21 6.76 24.54
C LEU A 4 -22.82 8.17 24.65
N SER A 5 -24.13 8.33 24.48
CA SER A 5 -24.82 9.63 24.56
C SER A 5 -24.78 10.21 25.98
N GLU A 6 -24.90 9.37 27.00
CA GLU A 6 -24.74 9.75 28.42
C GLU A 6 -23.28 10.13 28.73
N PHE A 7 -22.33 9.34 28.24
CA PHE A 7 -20.89 9.56 28.43
C PHE A 7 -20.37 10.82 27.73
N VAL A 8 -20.63 11.03 26.43
CA VAL A 8 -20.14 12.24 25.73
C VAL A 8 -20.75 13.51 26.32
N LYS A 9 -22.00 13.43 26.78
CA LYS A 9 -22.64 14.52 27.51
C LYS A 9 -21.90 14.82 28.82
N HIS A 10 -21.66 13.80 29.65
CA HIS A 10 -20.89 13.94 30.90
C HIS A 10 -19.49 14.53 30.65
N ALA A 11 -18.77 14.01 29.64
CA ALA A 11 -17.46 14.51 29.22
C ALA A 11 -17.51 15.99 28.81
N SER A 12 -18.49 16.38 27.99
CA SER A 12 -18.63 17.74 27.46
C SER A 12 -19.10 18.78 28.48
N GLU A 13 -19.91 18.39 29.47
CA GLU A 13 -20.37 19.30 30.52
C GLU A 13 -19.25 19.56 31.55
N HIS A 14 -18.52 18.52 31.98
CA HIS A 14 -17.55 18.63 33.10
C HIS A 14 -16.10 18.91 32.67
N ILE A 15 -15.74 18.90 31.37
CA ILE A 15 -14.37 19.26 30.90
C ILE A 15 -13.90 20.66 31.34
N LYS A 16 -14.84 21.57 31.65
CA LYS A 16 -14.55 22.93 32.16
C LYS A 16 -14.51 23.02 33.68
N GLU A 17 -14.85 21.94 34.37
CA GLU A 17 -14.93 21.84 35.83
C GLU A 17 -13.79 20.95 36.40
N LEU A 18 -12.84 20.54 35.55
CA LEU A 18 -11.65 19.76 35.94
C LEU A 18 -10.74 20.61 36.81
N ASP A 19 -10.62 20.25 38.09
CA ASP A 19 -9.77 20.94 39.08
C ASP A 19 -8.51 20.13 39.45
N GLU A 20 -7.71 20.67 40.38
CA GLU A 20 -6.49 20.03 40.89
C GLU A 20 -6.76 18.72 41.68
N GLY A 21 -8.03 18.35 41.91
CA GLY A 21 -8.43 17.08 42.53
C GLY A 21 -8.38 15.88 41.58
N ILE A 22 -8.32 16.11 40.26
CA ILE A 22 -8.28 15.04 39.24
C ILE A 22 -6.83 14.65 38.96
N LEU A 23 -6.49 13.39 39.24
CA LEU A 23 -5.10 12.90 39.16
C LEU A 23 -4.52 12.92 37.74
N ALA A 24 -5.34 12.74 36.70
CA ALA A 24 -4.97 12.91 35.29
C ALA A 24 -6.17 12.81 34.33
N THR A 25 -5.98 13.30 33.10
CA THR A 25 -6.97 13.25 32.01
C THR A 25 -6.55 12.24 30.95
N ARG A 26 -7.39 11.23 30.68
CA ARG A 26 -7.20 10.20 29.65
C ARG A 26 -7.94 10.58 28.37
N LEU A 27 -7.18 10.95 27.36
CA LEU A 27 -7.65 11.37 26.04
C LEU A 27 -7.57 10.18 25.08
N VAL A 28 -8.59 9.96 24.25
CA VAL A 28 -8.55 9.01 23.13
C VAL A 28 -8.75 9.78 21.83
N VAL A 29 -7.84 9.59 20.87
CA VAL A 29 -7.73 10.43 19.65
C VAL A 29 -7.55 9.54 18.41
N GLY A 30 -8.43 9.70 17.43
CA GLY A 30 -8.36 9.03 16.11
C GLY A 30 -7.49 9.76 15.09
N ASN A 31 -7.38 9.16 13.89
CA ASN A 31 -6.68 9.70 12.73
C ASN A 31 -7.29 11.04 12.23
N GLU A 32 -6.60 11.79 11.36
CA GLU A 32 -7.08 13.08 10.83
C GLU A 32 -8.07 12.96 9.66
N SER A 33 -8.31 11.74 9.16
CA SER A 33 -9.42 11.42 8.26
C SER A 33 -10.77 11.50 9.01
N CYS A 34 -10.80 11.15 10.30
CA CYS A 34 -11.99 11.07 11.13
C CYS A 34 -13.12 10.29 10.40
N ASP A 35 -12.76 9.12 9.91
CA ASP A 35 -13.65 8.13 9.34
C ASP A 35 -14.43 7.37 10.43
N LEU A 36 -15.13 6.30 10.03
CA LEU A 36 -15.95 5.51 10.94
C LEU A 36 -15.12 4.74 11.97
N ASP A 37 -13.97 4.18 11.61
CA ASP A 37 -13.15 3.37 12.52
C ASP A 37 -12.49 4.25 13.58
N SER A 38 -11.85 5.35 13.17
CA SER A 38 -11.31 6.34 14.11
C SER A 38 -12.35 6.91 15.07
N VAL A 39 -13.59 7.17 14.62
CA VAL A 39 -14.68 7.64 15.50
C VAL A 39 -15.19 6.51 16.41
N ALA A 40 -15.41 5.31 15.87
CA ALA A 40 -15.86 4.15 16.65
C ALA A 40 -14.87 3.80 17.76
N CYS A 41 -13.57 3.71 17.43
CA CYS A 41 -12.51 3.47 18.39
C CYS A 41 -12.43 4.56 19.46
N SER A 42 -12.45 5.85 19.06
CA SER A 42 -12.30 6.99 19.98
C SER A 42 -13.44 7.04 21.01
N LEU A 43 -14.68 6.93 20.56
CA LEU A 43 -15.87 6.93 21.44
C LEU A 43 -15.88 5.70 22.36
N SER A 44 -15.63 4.51 21.80
CA SER A 44 -15.75 3.24 22.52
C SER A 44 -14.68 3.05 23.60
N LEU A 45 -13.43 3.39 23.30
CA LEU A 45 -12.33 3.21 24.24
C LEU A 45 -12.33 4.29 25.34
N ALA A 46 -12.75 5.52 25.03
CA ALA A 46 -12.96 6.54 26.05
C ALA A 46 -14.14 6.19 26.97
N HIS A 47 -15.24 5.65 26.42
CA HIS A 47 -16.35 5.13 27.22
C HIS A 47 -15.89 3.99 28.15
N PHE A 48 -15.12 3.03 27.62
CA PHE A 48 -14.53 1.95 28.41
C PHE A 48 -13.70 2.45 29.59
N TYR A 49 -12.82 3.45 29.38
CA TYR A 49 -12.02 4.04 30.45
C TYR A 49 -12.87 4.82 31.46
N TRP A 50 -13.95 5.48 31.04
CA TRP A 50 -14.92 6.10 31.94
C TRP A 50 -15.70 5.06 32.77
N SER A 51 -16.12 3.94 32.19
CA SER A 51 -16.86 2.91 32.93
C SER A 51 -15.99 2.13 33.93
N THR A 52 -14.71 1.86 33.59
CA THR A 52 -13.87 0.94 34.36
C THR A 52 -12.82 1.60 35.27
N ILE A 53 -12.39 2.84 35.00
CA ILE A 53 -11.25 3.49 35.70
C ILE A 53 -11.61 4.87 36.29
N SER A 54 -12.90 5.18 36.44
CA SER A 54 -13.41 6.52 36.83
C SER A 54 -12.88 7.10 38.15
N SER A 55 -12.39 6.27 39.07
CA SER A 55 -11.87 6.71 40.36
C SER A 55 -10.50 7.40 40.29
N SER A 56 -9.81 7.33 39.14
CA SER A 56 -8.42 7.79 39.00
C SER A 56 -8.16 8.68 37.79
N PHE A 57 -9.03 8.70 36.77
CA PHE A 57 -8.84 9.50 35.55
C PHE A 57 -10.15 10.04 34.99
N PHE A 58 -10.16 11.28 34.50
CA PHE A 58 -11.27 11.79 33.69
C PHE A 58 -11.05 11.38 32.22
N SER A 59 -12.03 10.76 31.57
CA SER A 59 -11.88 10.24 30.20
C SER A 59 -12.60 11.09 29.15
N LEU A 60 -11.94 11.32 28.01
CA LEU A 60 -12.37 12.21 26.93
C LEU A 60 -12.14 11.56 25.55
N PRO A 61 -13.17 11.42 24.71
CA PRO A 61 -13.02 11.16 23.28
C PRO A 61 -12.79 12.51 22.55
N LEU A 62 -11.75 12.62 21.73
CA LEU A 62 -11.54 13.78 20.86
C LEU A 62 -11.52 13.35 19.39
N LEU A 63 -12.43 13.92 18.59
CA LEU A 63 -12.45 13.69 17.15
C LEU A 63 -11.46 14.62 16.45
N ASN A 64 -10.57 14.07 15.62
CA ASN A 64 -9.49 14.81 14.98
C ASN A 64 -9.92 15.40 13.62
N CYS A 65 -10.93 16.26 13.64
CA CYS A 65 -11.44 17.00 12.49
C CYS A 65 -12.07 18.33 12.91
N LEU A 66 -12.58 19.13 11.97
CA LEU A 66 -13.47 20.25 12.33
C LEU A 66 -14.89 19.73 12.62
N ARG A 67 -15.55 20.36 13.59
CA ARG A 67 -16.95 20.09 13.96
C ARG A 67 -17.93 20.16 12.77
N GLU A 68 -17.67 21.03 11.80
CA GLU A 68 -18.49 21.13 10.57
C GLU A 68 -18.27 19.96 9.59
N ASP A 69 -17.07 19.38 9.55
CA ASP A 69 -16.73 18.26 8.65
C ASP A 69 -17.35 16.92 9.09
N LEU A 70 -17.72 16.75 10.37
CA LEU A 70 -18.49 15.58 10.82
C LEU A 70 -19.81 15.43 10.06
N SER A 71 -20.41 16.53 9.59
CA SER A 71 -21.63 16.49 8.76
C SER A 71 -21.42 15.83 7.39
N LEU A 72 -20.17 15.70 6.92
CA LEU A 72 -19.81 15.09 5.64
C LEU A 72 -19.70 13.55 5.73
N ARG A 73 -19.55 13.01 6.95
CA ARG A 73 -19.48 11.58 7.27
C ARG A 73 -20.89 11.02 7.47
N GLN A 74 -21.63 10.87 6.37
CA GLN A 74 -23.05 10.52 6.37
C GLN A 74 -23.34 9.12 6.93
N ASP A 75 -22.39 8.18 6.82
CA ASP A 75 -22.32 6.92 7.55
C ASP A 75 -22.36 7.12 9.07
N ILE A 76 -21.48 7.99 9.60
CA ILE A 76 -21.41 8.31 11.02
C ILE A 76 -22.68 9.05 11.46
N VAL A 77 -23.17 10.03 10.68
CA VAL A 77 -24.43 10.75 10.94
C VAL A 77 -25.62 9.78 10.98
N TRP A 78 -25.67 8.77 10.12
CA TRP A 78 -26.72 7.74 10.18
C TRP A 78 -26.65 6.92 11.47
N LEU A 79 -25.45 6.47 11.88
CA LEU A 79 -25.26 5.74 13.14
C LEU A 79 -25.64 6.56 14.38
N LEU A 80 -25.25 7.84 14.43
CA LEU A 80 -25.61 8.75 15.51
C LEU A 80 -27.14 8.91 15.64
N ASN A 81 -27.83 9.07 14.51
CA ASN A 81 -29.30 9.14 14.48
C ASN A 81 -29.97 7.80 14.86
N HIS A 82 -29.42 6.67 14.39
CA HIS A 82 -29.93 5.33 14.71
C HIS A 82 -29.82 5.02 16.21
N LEU A 83 -28.66 5.32 16.80
CA LEU A 83 -28.31 5.08 18.21
C LEU A 83 -28.73 6.21 19.16
N LYS A 84 -29.28 7.30 18.62
CA LYS A 84 -29.77 8.49 19.36
C LYS A 84 -28.69 9.15 20.22
N ILE A 85 -27.50 9.27 19.64
CA ILE A 85 -26.34 9.94 20.22
C ILE A 85 -26.33 11.37 19.73
N ASP A 86 -26.34 12.32 20.66
CA ASP A 86 -26.37 13.75 20.37
C ASP A 86 -24.94 14.28 20.15
N SER A 87 -24.57 14.52 18.89
CA SER A 87 -23.24 14.99 18.50
C SER A 87 -22.97 16.46 18.86
N SER A 88 -23.93 17.21 19.41
CA SER A 88 -23.66 18.55 19.93
C SER A 88 -22.65 18.53 21.08
N TYR A 89 -22.69 17.49 21.91
CA TYR A 89 -21.74 17.24 23.01
C TYR A 89 -20.40 16.65 22.55
N PHE A 90 -20.19 16.36 21.26
CA PHE A 90 -18.89 15.83 20.80
C PHE A 90 -17.79 16.89 20.97
N LEU A 91 -16.59 16.42 21.31
CA LEU A 91 -15.40 17.24 21.49
C LEU A 91 -14.42 16.96 20.35
N PHE A 92 -13.79 18.01 19.83
CA PHE A 92 -12.93 17.95 18.66
C PHE A 92 -11.51 18.41 19.03
N LEU A 93 -10.49 17.72 18.54
CA LEU A 93 -9.09 18.01 18.86
C LEU A 93 -8.70 19.49 18.57
N PRO A 94 -9.12 20.12 17.46
CA PRO A 94 -8.83 21.54 17.20
C PRO A 94 -9.54 22.54 18.12
N GLU A 95 -10.49 22.09 18.95
CA GLU A 95 -11.25 22.92 19.91
C GLU A 95 -10.72 22.81 21.35
N VAL A 96 -9.81 21.86 21.64
CA VAL A 96 -9.37 21.53 23.01
C VAL A 96 -7.87 21.80 23.19
N SER A 97 -7.53 22.67 24.15
CA SER A 97 -6.14 22.94 24.54
C SER A 97 -5.64 21.87 25.50
N LEU A 98 -4.80 20.95 25.03
CA LEU A 98 -4.28 19.84 25.85
C LEU A 98 -3.43 20.32 27.04
N SER A 99 -2.77 21.48 26.94
CA SER A 99 -1.98 22.07 28.03
C SER A 99 -2.80 22.53 29.24
N ASP A 100 -4.12 22.68 29.05
CA ASP A 100 -5.02 23.30 30.01
C ASP A 100 -5.75 22.23 30.85
N LEU A 101 -5.53 20.95 30.54
CA LEU A 101 -6.10 19.79 31.22
C LEU A 101 -5.16 19.30 32.34
N PRO A 102 -5.68 18.75 33.46
CA PRO A 102 -4.84 18.15 34.49
C PRO A 102 -4.17 16.86 33.97
N HIS A 103 -2.83 16.87 33.95
CA HIS A 103 -1.96 15.75 33.56
C HIS A 103 -2.47 14.92 32.36
N PRO A 104 -2.52 15.50 31.14
CA PRO A 104 -3.06 14.84 29.95
C PRO A 104 -2.21 13.63 29.53
N ARG A 105 -2.89 12.53 29.21
CA ARG A 105 -2.31 11.28 28.68
C ARG A 105 -3.14 10.83 27.48
N VAL A 106 -2.50 10.69 26.32
CA VAL A 106 -3.15 10.42 25.04
C VAL A 106 -2.95 8.96 24.65
N THR A 107 -4.10 8.30 24.43
CA THR A 107 -4.21 7.05 23.67
C THR A 107 -4.49 7.42 22.21
N LEU A 108 -3.61 7.04 21.29
CA LEU A 108 -3.95 7.08 19.86
C LEU A 108 -4.71 5.81 19.48
N VAL A 109 -5.71 5.97 18.62
CA VAL A 109 -6.38 4.86 17.94
C VAL A 109 -6.29 5.04 16.43
N ASP A 110 -6.16 3.93 15.71
CA ASP A 110 -6.19 3.87 14.23
C ASP A 110 -5.09 4.71 13.51
N HIS A 111 -4.09 5.16 14.27
CA HIS A 111 -2.85 5.70 13.73
C HIS A 111 -1.72 5.63 14.76
N ASN A 112 -0.49 5.45 14.27
CA ASN A 112 0.72 5.42 15.10
C ASN A 112 1.66 6.63 14.92
N VAL A 113 1.28 7.62 14.10
CA VAL A 113 2.10 8.82 13.83
C VAL A 113 1.40 10.08 14.34
N PRO A 114 1.64 10.52 15.60
CA PRO A 114 1.03 11.73 16.14
C PRO A 114 1.61 13.01 15.56
N ASP A 115 0.77 14.04 15.48
CA ASP A 115 1.19 15.44 15.29
C ASP A 115 2.11 15.91 16.44
N GLU A 116 2.99 16.86 16.13
CA GLU A 116 3.98 17.41 17.08
C GLU A 116 3.36 18.05 18.33
N SER A 117 2.10 18.52 18.22
CA SER A 117 1.33 19.11 19.32
C SER A 117 0.80 18.08 20.32
N ILE A 118 0.43 16.88 19.87
CA ILE A 118 -0.11 15.82 20.74
C ILE A 118 0.97 14.82 21.18
N ARG A 119 2.02 14.64 20.37
CA ARG A 119 3.14 13.71 20.62
C ARG A 119 3.70 13.73 22.05
N PRO A 120 3.89 14.88 22.75
CA PRO A 120 4.45 14.89 24.11
C PRO A 120 3.58 14.18 25.15
N TYR A 121 2.31 13.93 24.85
CA TYR A 121 1.32 13.34 25.76
C TYR A 121 0.99 11.88 25.45
N VAL A 122 1.50 11.33 24.33
CA VAL A 122 1.16 9.97 23.87
C VAL A 122 1.89 8.91 24.70
N ASP A 123 1.13 8.04 25.37
CA ASP A 123 1.66 6.91 26.15
C ASP A 123 1.12 5.54 25.72
N GLU A 124 -0.01 5.51 24.99
CA GLU A 124 -0.64 4.31 24.45
C GLU A 124 -1.02 4.49 22.96
N ILE A 125 -0.90 3.43 22.17
CA ILE A 125 -1.34 3.35 20.78
C ILE A 125 -2.05 2.01 20.52
N ILE A 126 -3.20 2.03 19.85
CA ILE A 126 -3.86 0.84 19.31
C ILE A 126 -4.11 1.09 17.82
N ASP A 127 -3.51 0.30 16.93
CA ASP A 127 -3.51 0.59 15.49
C ASP A 127 -3.41 -0.69 14.63
N HIS A 128 -3.97 -0.66 13.43
CA HIS A 128 -3.89 -1.74 12.43
C HIS A 128 -3.02 -1.40 11.20
N HIS A 129 -2.30 -0.28 11.25
CA HIS A 129 -1.29 0.12 10.27
C HIS A 129 0.12 -0.33 10.67
N ASP A 130 1.02 -0.57 9.71
CA ASP A 130 2.44 -0.83 9.95
C ASP A 130 3.04 0.22 10.92
N ASP A 131 3.82 -0.25 11.90
CA ASP A 131 4.52 0.58 12.88
C ASP A 131 5.56 1.49 12.19
N ALA A 132 5.35 2.80 12.28
CA ALA A 132 6.24 3.86 11.81
C ALA A 132 6.74 4.76 12.96
N LEU A 133 6.68 4.26 14.21
CA LEU A 133 6.99 5.04 15.40
C LEU A 133 8.47 5.40 15.53
N THR A 134 8.68 6.56 16.16
CA THR A 134 10.00 7.16 16.40
C THR A 134 10.21 7.49 17.89
N PHE A 135 9.49 6.80 18.76
CA PHE A 135 9.57 6.92 20.22
C PHE A 135 9.05 5.65 20.91
N GLU A 136 9.34 5.51 22.21
CA GLU A 136 8.83 4.43 23.06
C GLU A 136 7.47 4.81 23.65
N CYS A 137 6.53 3.87 23.61
CA CYS A 137 5.19 3.97 24.20
C CYS A 137 4.63 2.55 24.34
N TYR A 138 3.59 2.35 25.16
CA TYR A 138 2.81 1.11 25.08
C TYR A 138 2.07 1.07 23.74
N ARG A 139 2.05 -0.08 23.07
CA ARG A 139 1.38 -0.23 21.77
C ARG A 139 0.80 -1.62 21.55
N VAL A 140 -0.36 -1.66 20.91
CA VAL A 140 -0.94 -2.85 20.28
C VAL A 140 -1.03 -2.55 18.80
N ILE A 141 -0.18 -3.21 17.99
CA ILE A 141 -0.15 -3.02 16.54
C ILE A 141 -0.24 -4.39 15.87
N GLU A 142 -1.34 -4.66 15.20
CA GLU A 142 -1.64 -5.93 14.52
C GLU A 142 -2.28 -5.70 13.16
N PRO A 143 -1.90 -6.43 12.09
CA PRO A 143 -2.39 -6.20 10.72
C PRO A 143 -3.79 -6.79 10.49
N VAL A 144 -4.78 -6.35 11.26
CA VAL A 144 -6.20 -6.71 11.14
C VAL A 144 -6.94 -5.82 10.14
N GLY A 145 -8.16 -6.23 9.75
CA GLY A 145 -9.00 -5.50 8.81
C GLY A 145 -9.40 -4.10 9.28
N SER A 146 -9.68 -3.94 10.58
CA SER A 146 -10.16 -2.69 11.21
C SER A 146 -9.52 -2.49 12.60
N CYS A 147 -9.13 -1.29 12.97
CA CYS A 147 -8.65 -0.96 14.32
C CYS A 147 -9.74 -1.23 15.38
N SER A 148 -11.01 -1.07 15.02
CA SER A 148 -12.15 -1.44 15.88
C SER A 148 -12.14 -2.91 16.29
N THR A 149 -11.50 -3.82 15.54
CA THR A 149 -11.28 -5.21 15.96
C THR A 149 -10.41 -5.29 17.22
N LEU A 150 -9.35 -4.48 17.31
CA LEU A 150 -8.42 -4.46 18.44
C LEU A 150 -9.03 -3.76 19.66
N VAL A 151 -9.77 -2.66 19.43
CA VAL A 151 -10.50 -1.98 20.51
C VAL A 151 -11.61 -2.88 21.06
N ALA A 152 -12.39 -3.54 20.20
CA ALA A 152 -13.40 -4.50 20.62
C ALA A 152 -12.81 -5.71 21.36
N GLU A 153 -11.68 -6.26 20.92
CA GLU A 153 -10.98 -7.34 21.64
C GLU A 153 -10.58 -6.89 23.06
N LYS A 154 -10.03 -5.69 23.21
CA LYS A 154 -9.65 -5.12 24.51
C LYS A 154 -10.86 -4.93 25.43
N LEU A 155 -11.98 -4.41 24.91
CA LEU A 155 -13.22 -4.23 25.66
C LEU A 155 -13.88 -5.56 26.05
N LEU A 156 -13.93 -6.53 25.13
CA LEU A 156 -14.52 -7.87 25.35
C LEU A 156 -13.69 -8.76 26.28
N SER A 157 -12.43 -8.40 26.55
CA SER A 157 -11.52 -9.13 27.45
C SER A 157 -11.58 -8.64 28.91
N SER A 158 -12.44 -7.66 29.22
CA SER A 158 -12.57 -7.08 30.57
C SER A 158 -13.82 -7.60 31.28
N GLU A 159 -13.63 -8.31 32.41
CA GLU A 159 -14.75 -8.79 33.24
C GLU A 159 -15.54 -7.64 33.90
N ASP A 160 -14.91 -6.47 34.08
CA ASP A 160 -15.50 -5.27 34.68
C ASP A 160 -16.32 -4.41 33.69
N TYR A 161 -16.47 -4.83 32.42
CA TYR A 161 -17.11 -4.03 31.37
C TYR A 161 -18.31 -4.73 30.71
N GLU A 162 -19.53 -4.30 31.06
CA GLU A 162 -20.75 -4.70 30.35
C GLU A 162 -20.86 -3.92 29.02
N MET A 163 -20.51 -4.58 27.91
CA MET A 163 -20.51 -4.02 26.55
C MET A 163 -21.87 -3.43 26.14
N PRO A 164 -21.99 -2.09 25.95
CA PRO A 164 -23.25 -1.48 25.53
C PRO A 164 -23.61 -1.75 24.07
N ASN A 165 -24.90 -1.80 23.77
CA ASN A 165 -25.45 -2.00 22.42
C ASN A 165 -24.96 -0.96 21.40
N ASP A 166 -24.85 0.31 21.79
CA ASP A 166 -24.41 1.41 20.93
C ASP A 166 -22.90 1.40 20.69
N VAL A 167 -22.10 1.07 21.72
CA VAL A 167 -20.66 0.81 21.59
C VAL A 167 -20.41 -0.36 20.63
N ALA A 168 -21.08 -1.50 20.85
CA ALA A 168 -20.94 -2.67 19.99
C ALA A 168 -21.41 -2.41 18.56
N THR A 169 -22.46 -1.60 18.37
CA THR A 169 -22.94 -1.22 17.02
C THR A 169 -21.93 -0.34 16.29
N PHE A 170 -21.27 0.61 16.97
CA PHE A 170 -20.21 1.43 16.36
C PHE A 170 -19.02 0.57 15.92
N LEU A 171 -18.46 -0.23 16.84
CA LEU A 171 -17.30 -1.09 16.56
C LEU A 171 -17.61 -2.11 15.45
N LEU A 172 -18.79 -2.74 15.48
CA LEU A 172 -19.20 -3.68 14.44
C LEU A 172 -19.40 -2.98 13.09
N SER A 173 -19.89 -1.74 13.07
CA SER A 173 -20.08 -0.98 11.83
C SER A 173 -18.75 -0.66 11.14
N ALA A 174 -17.74 -0.24 11.90
CA ALA A 174 -16.39 0.00 11.38
C ALA A 174 -15.81 -1.29 10.78
N ILE A 175 -15.74 -2.37 11.57
CA ILE A 175 -15.22 -3.68 11.13
C ILE A 175 -15.92 -4.15 9.86
N LEU A 176 -17.24 -4.02 9.77
CA LEU A 176 -18.00 -4.41 8.58
C LEU A 176 -17.75 -3.50 7.37
N ILE A 177 -17.46 -2.22 7.54
CA ILE A 177 -17.16 -1.32 6.41
C ILE A 177 -15.76 -1.61 5.83
N ASP A 178 -14.73 -1.70 6.67
CA ASP A 178 -13.33 -1.85 6.22
C ASP A 178 -13.08 -3.24 5.59
N THR A 179 -13.71 -4.28 6.18
CA THR A 179 -13.61 -5.66 5.67
C THR A 179 -14.53 -5.96 4.48
N GLY A 180 -15.35 -4.99 4.05
CA GLY A 180 -16.38 -5.19 3.03
C GLY A 180 -17.37 -6.29 3.42
N ASN A 181 -17.92 -6.21 4.63
CA ASN A 181 -18.83 -7.18 5.24
C ASN A 181 -18.19 -8.57 5.37
N LEU A 182 -16.96 -8.61 5.88
CA LEU A 182 -16.11 -9.80 6.04
C LEU A 182 -15.89 -10.61 4.75
N LYS A 183 -15.93 -9.95 3.57
CA LYS A 183 -15.83 -10.62 2.25
C LYS A 183 -14.58 -10.25 1.46
N ILE A 184 -13.78 -9.27 1.91
CA ILE A 184 -12.53 -8.86 1.21
C ILE A 184 -11.35 -9.68 1.74
N GLU A 185 -11.06 -10.80 1.07
CA GLU A 185 -10.03 -11.79 1.46
C GLU A 185 -8.63 -11.18 1.75
N THR A 186 -8.28 -10.04 1.13
CA THR A 186 -6.99 -9.37 1.33
C THR A 186 -6.94 -8.44 2.55
N ARG A 187 -8.02 -8.38 3.36
CA ARG A 187 -8.13 -7.53 4.56
C ARG A 187 -8.69 -8.25 5.77
N VAL A 188 -9.59 -9.21 5.55
CA VAL A 188 -10.21 -10.01 6.63
C VAL A 188 -9.17 -10.92 7.28
N THR A 189 -9.02 -10.81 8.60
CA THR A 189 -8.31 -11.81 9.42
C THR A 189 -9.28 -12.69 10.20
N GLU A 190 -8.79 -13.81 10.73
CA GLU A 190 -9.57 -14.68 11.63
C GLU A 190 -10.06 -13.90 12.88
N LYS A 191 -9.27 -12.93 13.37
CA LYS A 191 -9.64 -12.07 14.50
C LYS A 191 -10.80 -11.13 14.16
N ASP A 192 -10.83 -10.53 12.97
CA ASP A 192 -11.97 -9.70 12.53
C ASP A 192 -13.28 -10.50 12.52
N VAL A 193 -13.23 -11.75 12.01
CA VAL A 193 -14.40 -12.64 11.97
C VAL A 193 -14.84 -13.06 13.38
N GLU A 194 -13.91 -13.42 14.26
CA GLU A 194 -14.22 -13.80 15.64
C GLU A 194 -14.82 -12.62 16.44
N ILE A 195 -14.20 -11.46 16.37
CA ILE A 195 -14.62 -10.27 17.11
C ILE A 195 -15.94 -9.72 16.58
N ALA A 196 -16.14 -9.63 15.26
CA ALA A 196 -17.43 -9.27 14.69
C ALA A 196 -18.55 -10.26 15.09
N GLY A 197 -18.23 -11.57 15.16
CA GLY A 197 -19.14 -12.59 15.66
C GLY A 197 -19.54 -12.39 17.13
N LYS A 198 -18.60 -12.00 17.99
CA LYS A 198 -18.88 -11.66 19.41
C LYS A 198 -19.73 -10.39 19.52
N LEU A 199 -19.35 -9.31 18.82
CA LEU A 199 -20.08 -8.03 18.83
C LEU A 199 -21.52 -8.19 18.34
N GLY A 200 -21.76 -9.04 17.33
CA GLY A 200 -23.10 -9.31 16.79
C GLY A 200 -24.11 -9.82 17.83
N SER A 201 -23.68 -10.34 18.98
CA SER A 201 -24.61 -10.73 20.06
C SER A 201 -25.19 -9.56 20.87
N PHE A 202 -24.54 -8.39 20.82
CA PHE A 202 -24.95 -7.16 21.51
C PHE A 202 -25.75 -6.19 20.60
N VAL A 203 -25.74 -6.43 19.29
CA VAL A 203 -26.30 -5.54 18.26
C VAL A 203 -27.69 -5.98 17.83
N SER A 204 -28.57 -5.03 17.49
CA SER A 204 -30.00 -5.30 17.22
C SER A 204 -30.34 -5.54 15.73
N LEU A 205 -29.41 -5.25 14.83
CA LEU A 205 -29.49 -5.53 13.40
C LEU A 205 -28.57 -6.72 13.05
N SER A 206 -28.88 -7.47 11.99
CA SER A 206 -27.92 -8.44 11.46
C SER A 206 -26.72 -7.73 10.79
N SER A 207 -25.58 -8.39 10.69
CA SER A 207 -24.37 -7.81 10.06
C SER A 207 -24.63 -7.33 8.64
N ASP A 208 -25.35 -8.08 7.81
CA ASP A 208 -25.75 -7.62 6.47
C ASP A 208 -26.64 -6.37 6.53
N GLN A 209 -27.63 -6.31 7.43
CA GLN A 209 -28.50 -5.14 7.57
C GLN A 209 -27.71 -3.90 8.02
N LEU A 210 -26.84 -4.05 9.01
CA LEU A 210 -26.00 -2.97 9.50
C LEU A 210 -25.05 -2.46 8.40
N TYR A 211 -24.34 -3.38 7.75
CA TYR A 211 -23.44 -3.07 6.65
C TYR A 211 -24.15 -2.31 5.52
N TYR A 212 -25.25 -2.85 4.97
CA TYR A 212 -25.93 -2.21 3.84
C TYR A 212 -26.55 -0.86 4.22
N ASN A 213 -27.02 -0.68 5.45
CA ASN A 213 -27.50 0.62 5.92
C ASN A 213 -26.37 1.65 6.01
N VAL A 214 -25.26 1.31 6.66
CA VAL A 214 -24.10 2.21 6.84
C VAL A 214 -23.44 2.51 5.49
N LEU A 215 -23.28 1.52 4.62
CA LEU A 215 -22.76 1.71 3.26
C LEU A 215 -23.68 2.61 2.42
N THR A 216 -25.00 2.39 2.46
CA THR A 216 -25.95 3.25 1.74
C THR A 216 -25.88 4.69 2.25
N ALA A 217 -25.74 4.90 3.56
CA ALA A 217 -25.54 6.23 4.14
C ALA A 217 -24.18 6.85 3.75
N ARG A 218 -23.10 6.06 3.64
CA ARG A 218 -21.78 6.49 3.14
C ARG A 218 -21.86 6.97 1.69
N GLU A 219 -22.57 6.23 0.84
CA GLU A 219 -22.85 6.57 -0.55
C GLU A 219 -23.71 7.84 -0.68
N ASP A 220 -24.68 8.05 0.24
CA ASP A 220 -25.64 9.14 0.14
C ASP A 220 -24.98 10.52 0.26
N VAL A 221 -25.50 11.43 -0.56
CA VAL A 221 -25.15 12.85 -0.64
C VAL A 221 -26.39 13.71 -0.90
N SER A 222 -27.61 13.17 -0.80
CA SER A 222 -28.87 13.82 -1.15
C SER A 222 -29.08 15.13 -0.39
N ASP A 223 -28.87 15.11 0.92
CA ASP A 223 -29.04 16.27 1.81
C ASP A 223 -27.79 17.18 1.89
N LEU A 224 -26.67 16.81 1.26
CA LEU A 224 -25.47 17.66 1.22
C LEU A 224 -25.59 18.78 0.17
N THR A 225 -25.15 19.98 0.53
CA THR A 225 -24.96 21.11 -0.42
C THR A 225 -23.84 20.85 -1.43
N ALA A 226 -23.77 21.64 -2.50
CA ALA A 226 -22.69 21.49 -3.49
C ALA A 226 -21.31 21.75 -2.85
N LEU A 227 -21.12 22.81 -2.05
CA LEU A 227 -19.89 23.01 -1.25
C LEU A 227 -19.52 21.80 -0.37
N GLN A 228 -20.49 21.18 0.31
CA GLN A 228 -20.23 20.01 1.17
C GLN A 228 -19.80 18.78 0.34
N ILE A 229 -20.43 18.54 -0.81
CA ILE A 229 -20.02 17.46 -1.73
C ILE A 229 -18.60 17.72 -2.24
N LEU A 230 -18.29 18.96 -2.61
CA LEU A 230 -16.95 19.33 -3.09
C LEU A 230 -15.87 19.11 -2.01
N ARG A 231 -16.20 19.32 -0.73
CA ARG A 231 -15.32 19.09 0.43
C ARG A 231 -15.18 17.62 0.83
N LYS A 232 -16.23 16.79 0.71
CA LYS A 232 -16.36 15.44 1.34
C LYS A 232 -15.15 14.52 1.13
N ASP A 233 -14.59 14.51 -0.09
CA ASP A 233 -13.33 13.84 -0.44
C ASP A 233 -12.47 14.75 -1.33
N PHE A 234 -11.99 15.85 -0.75
CA PHE A 234 -11.13 16.82 -1.42
C PHE A 234 -9.63 16.57 -1.16
N LYS A 235 -8.81 16.67 -2.23
CA LYS A 235 -7.35 16.65 -2.16
C LYS A 235 -6.75 17.81 -2.98
N LYS A 236 -5.99 18.69 -2.32
CA LYS A 236 -5.16 19.74 -2.96
C LYS A 236 -3.79 19.17 -3.33
N SER A 237 -3.18 19.60 -4.43
CA SER A 237 -1.82 19.20 -4.85
C SER A 237 -1.19 20.24 -5.78
N GLU A 238 0.14 20.23 -5.89
CA GLU A 238 0.90 21.25 -6.64
C GLU A 238 1.67 20.63 -7.82
N ALA A 239 1.55 21.26 -9.00
CA ALA A 239 2.20 20.87 -10.25
C ALA A 239 2.93 22.06 -10.87
N GLY A 240 4.22 22.19 -10.59
CA GLY A 240 5.01 23.34 -11.02
C GLY A 240 4.48 24.65 -10.41
N ASN A 241 3.88 25.51 -11.23
CA ASN A 241 3.22 26.75 -10.78
C ASN A 241 1.70 26.58 -10.56
N PHE A 242 1.13 25.44 -10.92
CA PHE A 242 -0.32 25.19 -10.86
C PHE A 242 -0.72 24.55 -9.53
N ILE A 243 -1.80 25.08 -8.95
CA ILE A 243 -2.47 24.50 -7.79
C ILE A 243 -3.72 23.76 -8.29
N VAL A 244 -3.78 22.46 -8.05
CA VAL A 244 -4.85 21.57 -8.54
C VAL A 244 -5.63 20.99 -7.37
N GLY A 245 -6.95 21.11 -7.42
CA GLY A 245 -7.86 20.43 -6.50
C GLY A 245 -8.46 19.20 -7.16
N PHE A 246 -8.65 18.13 -6.40
CA PHE A 246 -9.34 16.91 -6.81
C PHE A 246 -10.48 16.64 -5.84
N SER A 247 -11.73 16.63 -6.32
CA SER A 247 -12.90 16.32 -5.51
C SER A 247 -13.56 15.05 -6.03
N SER A 248 -13.65 14.01 -5.19
CA SER A 248 -14.35 12.77 -5.55
C SER A 248 -15.80 12.80 -5.03
N MET A 249 -16.76 12.29 -5.80
CA MET A 249 -18.18 12.35 -5.44
C MET A 249 -18.99 11.13 -5.92
N THR A 250 -19.98 10.71 -5.13
CA THR A 250 -20.90 9.58 -5.41
C THR A 250 -22.12 9.96 -6.25
N LEU A 251 -22.02 11.08 -6.98
CA LEU A 251 -23.03 11.66 -7.85
C LEU A 251 -22.34 12.07 -9.15
N LEU A 252 -22.90 11.75 -10.33
CA LEU A 252 -22.29 12.13 -11.61
C LEU A 252 -22.17 13.65 -11.72
N VAL A 253 -21.15 14.15 -12.44
CA VAL A 253 -20.94 15.61 -12.56
C VAL A 253 -22.13 16.28 -13.27
N THR A 254 -22.70 15.62 -14.28
CA THR A 254 -23.95 16.06 -14.92
C THR A 254 -25.10 16.23 -13.92
N ASP A 255 -25.19 15.32 -12.95
CA ASP A 255 -26.31 15.23 -12.03
C ASP A 255 -26.10 16.15 -10.82
N PHE A 256 -24.84 16.33 -10.39
CA PHE A 256 -24.41 17.36 -9.44
C PHE A 256 -24.79 18.75 -9.94
N LEU A 257 -24.42 19.09 -11.19
CA LEU A 257 -24.75 20.37 -11.81
C LEU A 257 -26.26 20.58 -12.03
N ALA A 258 -27.00 19.50 -12.33
CA ALA A 258 -28.44 19.58 -12.60
C ALA A 258 -29.32 19.58 -11.32
N THR A 259 -28.88 18.96 -10.23
CA THR A 259 -29.72 18.74 -9.02
C THR A 259 -29.33 19.60 -7.83
N LYS A 260 -28.08 20.04 -7.72
CA LYS A 260 -27.62 20.80 -6.55
C LYS A 260 -27.76 22.31 -6.79
N MET A 261 -28.52 22.96 -5.92
CA MET A 261 -28.66 24.41 -5.94
C MET A 261 -27.29 25.08 -5.89
N ASN A 262 -27.11 26.13 -6.69
CA ASN A 262 -25.89 26.93 -6.80
C ASN A 262 -24.61 26.18 -7.26
N ALA A 263 -24.68 24.92 -7.74
CA ALA A 263 -23.50 24.10 -8.04
C ALA A 263 -22.37 24.82 -8.81
N THR A 264 -22.69 25.60 -9.86
CA THR A 264 -21.70 26.38 -10.62
C THR A 264 -21.06 27.51 -9.81
N SER A 265 -21.85 28.22 -9.00
CA SER A 265 -21.35 29.29 -8.11
C SER A 265 -20.54 28.71 -6.95
N ASP A 266 -20.94 27.54 -6.44
CA ASP A 266 -20.23 26.81 -5.39
C ASP A 266 -18.89 26.27 -5.91
N LEU A 267 -18.79 25.88 -7.19
CA LEU A 267 -17.52 25.55 -7.84
C LEU A 267 -16.57 26.75 -7.93
N GLU A 268 -17.07 27.93 -8.33
CA GLU A 268 -16.29 29.17 -8.37
C GLU A 268 -15.82 29.58 -6.97
N LEU A 269 -16.73 29.58 -6.00
CA LEU A 269 -16.47 29.93 -4.61
C LEU A 269 -15.45 28.98 -3.96
N PHE A 270 -15.65 27.67 -4.10
CA PHE A 270 -14.74 26.66 -3.55
C PHE A 270 -13.36 26.72 -4.20
N SER A 271 -13.30 26.84 -5.54
CA SER A 271 -12.03 26.99 -6.25
C SER A 271 -11.29 28.26 -5.85
N SER A 272 -12.03 29.34 -5.55
CA SER A 272 -11.47 30.60 -5.07
C SER A 272 -10.94 30.49 -3.64
N GLN A 273 -11.72 29.92 -2.72
CA GLN A 273 -11.32 29.66 -1.32
C GLN A 273 -10.12 28.71 -1.21
N GLN A 274 -10.02 27.72 -2.11
CA GLN A 274 -8.92 26.77 -2.15
C GLN A 274 -7.73 27.23 -3.00
N GLU A 275 -7.79 28.46 -3.56
CA GLU A 275 -6.74 29.10 -4.39
C GLU A 275 -6.36 28.30 -5.66
N LEU A 276 -7.31 27.55 -6.22
CA LEU A 276 -7.06 26.63 -7.31
C LEU A 276 -6.82 27.35 -8.64
N HIS A 277 -5.99 26.74 -9.48
CA HIS A 277 -5.93 27.05 -10.90
C HIS A 277 -6.94 26.16 -11.65
N ILE A 278 -6.97 24.88 -11.28
CA ILE A 278 -7.90 23.86 -11.80
C ILE A 278 -8.54 23.10 -10.65
N LEU A 279 -9.84 22.80 -10.78
CA LEU A 279 -10.56 21.83 -9.98
C LEU A 279 -10.97 20.64 -10.87
N VAL A 280 -10.54 19.45 -10.48
CA VAL A 280 -10.89 18.18 -11.13
C VAL A 280 -12.00 17.51 -10.31
N LEU A 281 -13.13 17.24 -10.96
CA LEU A 281 -14.25 16.51 -10.35
C LEU A 281 -14.19 15.05 -10.83
N LEU A 282 -14.23 14.11 -9.89
CA LEU A 282 -14.10 12.67 -10.13
C LEU A 282 -15.33 11.95 -9.58
N SER A 283 -16.32 11.75 -10.44
CA SER A 283 -17.59 11.16 -10.01
C SER A 283 -17.64 9.64 -10.20
N ILE A 284 -18.47 9.00 -9.39
CA ILE A 284 -18.95 7.63 -9.58
C ILE A 284 -20.44 7.54 -9.25
N GLN A 285 -21.18 6.82 -10.09
CA GLN A 285 -22.50 6.28 -9.78
C GLN A 285 -22.36 4.77 -9.82
N LEU A 286 -22.89 4.03 -8.83
CA LEU A 286 -22.75 2.57 -8.77
C LEU A 286 -23.87 1.81 -9.51
N LYS A 287 -25.02 2.46 -9.74
CA LYS A 287 -26.27 1.81 -10.17
C LYS A 287 -26.93 2.63 -11.32
N PRO A 288 -26.63 2.36 -12.61
CA PRO A 288 -25.57 1.47 -13.12
C PRO A 288 -24.18 2.06 -12.88
N LEU A 289 -23.14 1.22 -12.93
CA LEU A 289 -21.76 1.65 -12.72
C LEU A 289 -21.27 2.59 -13.84
N ARG A 290 -21.06 3.86 -13.50
CA ARG A 290 -20.57 4.93 -14.39
C ARG A 290 -19.56 5.82 -13.66
N ARG A 291 -18.69 6.49 -14.41
CA ARG A 291 -17.77 7.52 -13.91
C ARG A 291 -17.69 8.67 -14.91
N GLN A 292 -17.56 9.89 -14.39
CA GLN A 292 -17.20 11.06 -15.19
C GLN A 292 -16.03 11.80 -14.56
N ILE A 293 -15.15 12.31 -15.42
CA ILE A 293 -14.09 13.25 -15.08
C ILE A 293 -14.53 14.61 -15.61
N ALA A 294 -14.49 15.65 -14.78
CA ALA A 294 -14.64 17.02 -15.27
C ALA A 294 -13.46 17.89 -14.86
N LEU A 295 -13.09 18.81 -15.74
CA LEU A 295 -12.01 19.77 -15.57
C LEU A 295 -12.63 21.16 -15.55
N TYR A 296 -12.49 21.88 -14.44
CA TYR A 296 -12.98 23.24 -14.25
C TYR A 296 -11.81 24.19 -13.99
N GLN A 297 -11.64 25.23 -14.81
CA GLN A 297 -10.66 26.28 -14.57
C GLN A 297 -11.27 27.37 -13.69
N ARG A 298 -10.54 27.87 -12.69
CA ARG A 298 -11.04 28.98 -11.87
C ARG A 298 -11.17 30.25 -12.75
N PRO A 299 -12.34 30.92 -12.79
CA PRO A 299 -12.48 32.18 -13.52
C PRO A 299 -11.69 33.31 -12.85
N GLY A 300 -11.42 34.38 -13.61
CA GLY A 300 -10.72 35.57 -13.10
C GLY A 300 -9.21 35.41 -12.86
N LEU A 301 -8.61 34.25 -13.18
CA LEU A 301 -7.17 34.06 -13.16
C LEU A 301 -6.47 35.03 -14.16
N PRO A 302 -5.31 35.61 -13.80
CA PRO A 302 -4.51 36.40 -14.73
C PRO A 302 -4.10 35.59 -15.98
N PRO A 303 -4.23 36.14 -17.21
CA PRO A 303 -3.79 35.45 -18.43
C PRO A 303 -2.28 35.14 -18.50
N ALA A 304 -1.49 35.64 -17.55
CA ALA A 304 -0.07 35.33 -17.42
C ALA A 304 0.22 34.15 -16.45
N SER A 305 -0.76 33.67 -15.68
CA SER A 305 -0.61 32.53 -14.77
C SER A 305 -1.16 31.20 -15.32
N VAL A 306 -1.98 31.25 -16.38
CA VAL A 306 -2.61 30.05 -16.98
C VAL A 306 -2.63 30.16 -18.50
N PRO A 307 -2.13 29.14 -19.25
CA PRO A 307 -2.31 29.02 -20.69
C PRO A 307 -3.79 28.93 -21.08
N ALA A 308 -4.18 29.58 -22.18
CA ALA A 308 -5.58 29.60 -22.65
C ALA A 308 -6.11 28.21 -23.08
N ASP A 309 -5.20 27.28 -23.36
CA ASP A 309 -5.42 25.90 -23.81
C ASP A 309 -5.12 24.86 -22.70
N LEU A 310 -5.00 25.27 -21.44
CA LEU A 310 -4.60 24.38 -20.34
C LEU A 310 -5.60 23.24 -20.10
N VAL A 311 -6.91 23.55 -20.08
CA VAL A 311 -7.98 22.55 -19.86
C VAL A 311 -8.03 21.55 -21.02
N ASP A 312 -7.93 22.03 -22.25
CA ASP A 312 -7.87 21.20 -23.46
C ASP A 312 -6.62 20.32 -23.51
N SER A 313 -5.47 20.83 -23.05
CA SER A 313 -4.22 20.06 -22.98
C SER A 313 -4.32 18.89 -22.00
N ILE A 314 -4.93 19.11 -20.84
CA ILE A 314 -5.18 18.04 -19.85
C ILE A 314 -6.20 17.04 -20.41
N ALA A 315 -7.30 17.51 -21.02
CA ALA A 315 -8.28 16.63 -21.65
C ALA A 315 -7.62 15.75 -22.73
N ALA A 316 -6.84 16.35 -23.64
CA ALA A 316 -6.09 15.63 -24.67
C ALA A 316 -5.09 14.61 -24.08
N SER A 317 -4.45 14.93 -22.95
CA SER A 317 -3.56 13.99 -22.25
C SER A 317 -4.30 12.82 -21.60
N LEU A 318 -5.57 12.99 -21.20
CA LEU A 318 -6.42 11.91 -20.68
C LEU A 318 -7.01 11.06 -21.83
N GLU A 319 -7.42 11.71 -22.92
CA GLU A 319 -7.90 11.08 -24.17
C GLU A 319 -6.81 10.23 -24.83
N ALA A 320 -5.54 10.60 -24.66
CA ALA A 320 -4.38 9.82 -25.12
C ALA A 320 -4.15 8.52 -24.32
N ASP A 321 -4.62 8.39 -23.08
CA ASP A 321 -4.46 7.14 -22.32
C ASP A 321 -5.56 6.13 -22.69
N HIS A 322 -5.19 5.19 -23.57
CA HIS A 322 -6.03 4.07 -24.00
C HIS A 322 -6.53 3.17 -22.85
N GLN A 323 -6.00 3.30 -21.63
CA GLN A 323 -6.49 2.60 -20.43
C GLN A 323 -7.64 3.35 -19.75
N LEU A 324 -7.74 4.69 -19.87
CA LEU A 324 -8.84 5.46 -19.28
C LEU A 324 -10.14 5.32 -20.07
N GLN A 325 -10.04 5.29 -21.41
CA GLN A 325 -11.18 5.20 -22.34
C GLN A 325 -12.19 6.33 -22.11
N VAL A 326 -11.71 7.58 -22.12
CA VAL A 326 -12.55 8.78 -21.92
C VAL A 326 -13.11 9.33 -23.22
N GLU A 327 -14.31 9.91 -23.15
CA GLU A 327 -14.98 10.58 -24.27
C GLU A 327 -15.65 11.87 -23.75
N ARG A 328 -15.48 13.00 -24.46
CA ARG A 328 -16.11 14.28 -24.09
C ARG A 328 -17.62 14.20 -24.29
N ILE A 329 -18.38 14.45 -23.22
CA ILE A 329 -19.85 14.45 -23.24
C ILE A 329 -20.49 15.84 -23.18
N GLY A 330 -19.69 16.89 -22.94
CA GLY A 330 -20.11 18.27 -23.18
C GLY A 330 -19.29 19.35 -22.46
N GLU A 331 -19.45 20.59 -22.95
CA GLU A 331 -18.99 21.84 -22.35
C GLU A 331 -19.97 22.31 -21.26
N GLY A 332 -20.32 21.39 -20.34
CA GLY A 332 -21.36 21.61 -19.32
C GLY A 332 -20.93 22.52 -18.15
N LEU A 333 -19.71 23.04 -18.19
CA LEU A 333 -19.11 23.91 -17.18
C LEU A 333 -18.65 25.20 -17.85
N PHE A 334 -18.84 26.34 -17.17
CA PHE A 334 -18.23 27.59 -17.60
C PHE A 334 -16.70 27.43 -17.54
N ASP A 335 -16.02 27.62 -18.68
CA ASP A 335 -14.60 27.33 -18.88
C ASP A 335 -14.17 25.92 -18.39
N GLY A 336 -14.96 24.89 -18.71
CA GLY A 336 -14.65 23.51 -18.32
C GLY A 336 -15.21 22.39 -19.22
N ILE A 337 -14.56 21.23 -19.17
CA ILE A 337 -14.84 20.04 -20.00
C ILE A 337 -15.38 18.91 -19.11
N ILE A 338 -16.44 18.22 -19.54
CA ILE A 338 -16.93 16.98 -18.92
C ILE A 338 -16.70 15.79 -19.86
N MET A 339 -16.11 14.72 -19.32
CA MET A 339 -15.84 13.45 -20.00
C MET A 339 -16.51 12.28 -19.27
N GLU A 340 -17.11 11.36 -20.01
CA GLU A 340 -17.44 10.02 -19.48
C GLU A 340 -16.15 9.17 -19.46
N GLN A 341 -15.99 8.31 -18.45
CA GLN A 341 -14.82 7.45 -18.29
C GLN A 341 -15.22 5.98 -18.44
N GLY A 342 -14.96 5.40 -19.62
CA GLY A 342 -15.36 4.03 -19.97
C GLY A 342 -14.69 2.96 -19.11
N ASN A 343 -13.42 3.11 -18.74
CA ASN A 343 -12.78 2.20 -17.80
C ASN A 343 -13.06 2.61 -16.34
N THR A 344 -14.21 2.17 -15.82
CA THR A 344 -14.68 2.47 -14.46
C THR A 344 -13.82 1.89 -13.33
N SER A 345 -12.81 1.04 -13.63
CA SER A 345 -11.84 0.56 -12.64
C SER A 345 -10.77 1.60 -12.26
N PHE A 346 -10.58 2.65 -13.07
CA PHE A 346 -9.62 3.72 -12.77
C PHE A 346 -10.27 4.78 -11.85
N SER A 347 -9.46 5.38 -10.98
CA SER A 347 -9.87 6.26 -9.89
C SER A 347 -8.95 7.48 -9.77
N ARG A 348 -9.15 8.32 -8.74
CA ARG A 348 -8.23 9.40 -8.36
C ARG A 348 -6.76 8.96 -8.33
N LYS A 349 -6.46 7.74 -7.85
CA LYS A 349 -5.10 7.19 -7.80
C LYS A 349 -4.42 7.11 -9.17
N GLN A 350 -5.18 6.86 -10.24
CA GLN A 350 -4.66 6.74 -11.61
C GLN A 350 -4.75 8.07 -12.37
N ILE A 351 -5.82 8.83 -12.16
CA ILE A 351 -6.10 10.08 -12.89
C ILE A 351 -5.22 11.23 -12.37
N LEU A 352 -4.98 11.33 -11.06
CA LEU A 352 -4.15 12.40 -10.48
C LEU A 352 -2.73 12.39 -11.05
N PRO A 353 -1.96 11.27 -11.05
CA PRO A 353 -0.62 11.27 -11.63
C PRO A 353 -0.57 11.69 -13.10
N LEU A 354 -1.57 11.29 -13.90
CA LEU A 354 -1.67 11.68 -15.32
C LEU A 354 -1.83 13.19 -15.47
N ILE A 355 -2.81 13.79 -14.78
CA ILE A 355 -3.05 15.25 -14.81
C ILE A 355 -1.82 16.02 -14.29
N MET A 356 -1.19 15.57 -13.21
CA MET A 356 -0.03 16.25 -12.62
C MET A 356 1.24 16.13 -13.49
N SER A 357 1.37 15.05 -14.26
CA SER A 357 2.43 14.88 -15.27
C SER A 357 2.17 15.64 -16.57
N CYS A 358 0.92 15.98 -16.88
CA CYS A 358 0.59 16.91 -17.97
C CYS A 358 0.90 18.36 -17.60
N LEU A 359 0.84 18.70 -16.30
CA LEU A 359 1.06 20.04 -15.76
C LEU A 359 2.52 20.33 -15.38
N THR A 360 3.45 19.41 -15.64
CA THR A 360 4.88 19.59 -15.37
C THR A 360 5.73 19.09 -16.55
N ASP A 361 6.81 19.80 -16.90
CA ASP A 361 7.84 19.34 -17.86
C ASP A 361 8.72 18.20 -17.27
N SER A 362 8.18 17.41 -16.36
CA SER A 362 8.88 16.46 -15.48
C SER A 362 8.16 15.11 -15.45
N PRO A 363 8.87 13.99 -15.23
CA PRO A 363 8.25 12.69 -15.05
C PRO A 363 7.37 12.64 -13.78
N PRO A 364 6.41 11.70 -13.67
CA PRO A 364 5.34 11.73 -12.65
C PRO A 364 5.75 11.62 -11.18
N ASP A 365 7.04 11.45 -10.89
CA ASP A 365 7.55 11.05 -9.57
C ASP A 365 7.93 12.26 -8.65
N GLU A 366 7.93 13.52 -9.14
CA GLU A 366 8.23 14.73 -8.34
C GLU A 366 6.99 15.45 -7.75
N VAL A 367 5.79 14.88 -7.88
CA VAL A 367 4.52 15.54 -7.49
C VAL A 367 4.36 15.68 -5.98
N LYS A 368 4.38 16.91 -5.46
CA LYS A 368 4.07 17.22 -4.06
C LYS A 368 2.56 17.24 -3.82
N THR A 369 2.05 16.22 -3.12
CA THR A 369 0.65 16.21 -2.65
C THR A 369 0.57 16.62 -1.19
N HIS A 370 -0.03 17.78 -0.90
CA HIS A 370 -0.28 18.23 0.47
C HIS A 370 -1.68 17.81 0.92
N ARG A 371 -1.78 16.92 1.93
CA ARG A 371 -2.99 16.88 2.78
C ARG A 371 -3.09 18.25 3.46
N LEU A 372 -4.28 18.84 3.49
CA LEU A 372 -4.50 20.08 4.22
C LEU A 372 -4.43 19.79 5.72
N ARG A 373 -3.46 20.39 6.41
CA ARG A 373 -3.65 20.74 7.82
C ARG A 373 -4.79 21.79 7.89
N GLY A 374 -5.46 21.85 9.03
CA GLY A 374 -6.75 22.53 9.21
C GLY A 374 -6.89 23.91 8.52
N PHE A 375 -8.10 24.15 8.00
CA PHE A 375 -8.48 25.34 7.24
C PHE A 375 -7.91 26.64 7.83
N PRO A 376 -7.31 27.54 7.02
CA PRO A 376 -6.98 28.88 7.49
C PRO A 376 -8.26 29.58 7.94
N ARG A 377 -8.23 30.20 9.12
CA ARG A 377 -9.39 30.95 9.64
C ARG A 377 -9.74 32.06 8.65
N SER A 378 -11.03 32.26 8.42
CA SER A 378 -11.52 33.53 7.88
C SER A 378 -11.07 34.65 8.82
N GLU A 379 -10.22 35.55 8.35
CA GLU A 379 -9.73 36.66 9.17
C GLU A 379 -10.89 37.62 9.46
N THR A 380 -11.39 37.59 10.70
CA THR A 380 -12.27 38.63 11.22
C THR A 380 -11.51 39.95 11.15
N ILE A 381 -11.95 40.86 10.29
CA ILE A 381 -11.33 42.19 10.15
C ILE A 381 -11.60 43.00 11.43
N TYR A 382 -10.65 42.93 12.36
CA TYR A 382 -10.60 43.84 13.51
C TYR A 382 -10.13 45.21 13.03
N LEU A 383 -10.88 46.24 13.38
CA LEU A 383 -10.45 47.64 13.21
C LEU A 383 -9.24 47.89 14.13
N GLU A 384 -8.23 48.58 13.63
CA GLU A 384 -6.99 48.84 14.36
C GLU A 384 -7.23 49.72 15.61
N ASP A 385 -6.87 49.20 16.79
CA ASP A 385 -6.70 50.01 18.00
C ASP A 385 -5.32 50.71 18.01
N PRO A 386 -5.20 51.91 18.60
CA PRO A 386 -4.00 52.74 18.48
C PRO A 386 -2.77 52.21 19.26
N PRO A 387 -1.54 52.57 18.84
CA PRO A 387 -0.31 51.99 19.38
C PRO A 387 -0.04 52.40 20.85
N PRO A 388 0.56 51.51 21.67
CA PRO A 388 0.81 51.75 23.08
C PRO A 388 1.98 52.70 23.35
N LEU A 389 1.90 53.43 24.48
CA LEU A 389 2.99 54.27 25.01
C LEU A 389 4.04 53.42 25.76
N PRO A 390 5.32 53.86 25.81
CA PRO A 390 6.43 53.04 26.32
C PRO A 390 6.51 53.00 27.85
N LEU A 391 7.03 51.89 28.37
CA LEU A 391 7.37 51.68 29.79
C LEU A 391 8.88 51.93 30.08
N PRO A 392 9.25 52.32 31.31
CA PRO A 392 10.65 52.58 31.72
C PRO A 392 11.43 51.29 32.08
N ALA A 393 12.73 51.42 32.35
CA ALA A 393 13.70 50.31 32.38
C ALA A 393 14.42 50.09 33.73
N SER A 394 15.33 49.09 33.76
CA SER A 394 16.22 48.63 34.86
C SER A 394 15.53 47.77 35.94
N VAL A 395 16.21 46.88 36.70
CA VAL A 395 17.65 46.77 37.11
C VAL A 395 18.19 45.31 36.92
N LYS A 396 19.49 45.06 37.16
CA LYS A 396 20.20 43.76 37.09
C LYS A 396 20.66 43.27 38.49
N GLU A 397 20.93 41.96 38.62
CA GLU A 397 21.96 41.27 39.44
C GLU A 397 21.92 39.77 38.99
N ASP A 398 22.97 38.95 38.84
CA ASP A 398 24.18 38.62 39.64
C ASP A 398 23.83 37.86 40.96
N GLU A 399 24.50 36.78 41.41
CA GLU A 399 25.69 36.05 40.93
C GLU A 399 25.74 34.56 41.43
N LYS A 400 26.49 33.70 40.72
CA LYS A 400 27.33 32.52 41.12
C LYS A 400 27.02 31.49 42.25
N GLU A 401 27.59 30.29 41.98
CA GLU A 401 28.24 29.30 42.87
C GLU A 401 27.44 28.41 43.86
N ARG A 402 27.57 27.09 43.67
CA ARG A 402 28.41 26.22 44.57
C ARG A 402 28.73 24.83 43.97
N GLU A 403 29.74 24.18 44.55
CA GLU A 403 30.36 22.91 44.11
C GLU A 403 30.70 22.02 45.33
N LYS A 404 30.91 20.71 45.11
CA LYS A 404 31.47 19.66 46.00
C LYS A 404 30.52 19.06 47.06
N GLY A 405 30.59 17.76 47.36
CA GLY A 405 31.47 16.68 46.81
C GLY A 405 31.44 15.38 47.65
N ARG A 406 32.49 14.55 47.52
CA ARG A 406 32.76 13.23 48.19
C ARG A 406 32.13 12.01 47.46
N GLU A 407 32.82 10.93 47.03
CA GLU A 407 33.85 10.01 47.60
C GLU A 407 33.25 9.04 48.67
N GLU A 408 33.57 7.73 48.77
CA GLU A 408 34.59 6.86 48.11
C GLU A 408 34.26 5.33 48.27
N LYS A 409 34.98 4.45 47.54
CA LYS A 409 35.21 2.96 47.74
C LYS A 409 34.07 1.95 47.43
N GLY A 410 34.37 0.72 46.98
CA GLY A 410 35.65 0.14 46.51
C GLY A 410 35.69 -1.41 46.35
N GLU A 411 36.65 -1.91 45.54
CA GLU A 411 37.22 -3.30 45.46
C GLU A 411 36.32 -4.45 44.89
N ARG A 412 36.70 -5.20 43.82
CA ARG A 412 37.66 -6.36 43.64
C ARG A 412 37.10 -7.73 44.10
N GLU A 413 37.30 -8.90 43.47
CA GLU A 413 38.33 -9.50 42.56
C GLU A 413 37.70 -10.62 41.63
N THR A 414 38.18 -10.89 40.39
CA THR A 414 38.92 -12.10 39.87
C THR A 414 38.61 -13.48 40.53
N THR A 415 38.55 -14.67 39.89
CA THR A 415 38.94 -15.31 38.58
C THR A 415 37.81 -16.27 38.06
N GLY A 416 37.88 -17.17 37.04
CA GLY A 416 38.81 -17.50 35.93
C GLY A 416 38.98 -19.03 35.66
N GLU A 417 39.10 -19.46 34.38
CA GLU A 417 39.46 -20.82 33.84
C GLU A 417 38.46 -21.99 34.11
N GLU A 418 38.39 -23.17 33.42
CA GLU A 418 39.16 -23.81 32.31
C GLU A 418 38.27 -24.78 31.44
N GLU A 419 38.85 -25.62 30.54
CA GLU A 419 38.15 -26.53 29.58
C GLU A 419 37.86 -27.98 30.09
N GLY A 420 37.03 -28.77 29.39
CA GLY A 420 36.79 -30.19 29.76
C GLY A 420 35.84 -31.04 28.88
N GLN A 421 36.40 -31.59 27.81
CA GLN A 421 35.99 -32.70 26.92
C GLN A 421 35.13 -33.88 27.50
N LEU A 422 34.22 -34.46 26.68
CA LEU A 422 34.24 -35.88 26.20
C LEU A 422 32.98 -36.34 25.40
N GLU A 423 33.22 -37.04 24.30
CA GLU A 423 32.32 -37.93 23.50
C GLU A 423 32.70 -39.42 23.84
N PRO A 424 32.20 -40.55 23.24
CA PRO A 424 31.46 -40.73 21.97
C PRO A 424 30.40 -41.89 21.86
N HIS A 425 29.90 -42.12 20.62
CA HIS A 425 29.49 -43.42 19.98
C HIS A 425 28.01 -43.94 20.09
N LEU A 426 27.30 -44.13 18.95
CA LEU A 426 27.06 -45.37 18.12
C LEU A 426 25.97 -46.33 18.67
N THR A 427 25.18 -47.13 17.91
CA THR A 427 25.02 -47.50 16.48
C THR A 427 23.51 -47.78 16.19
N ALA A 428 23.08 -47.92 14.93
CA ALA A 428 21.69 -48.17 14.48
C ALA A 428 21.44 -49.62 13.96
N SER A 429 20.30 -49.87 13.27
CA SER A 429 20.21 -50.68 12.01
C SER A 429 18.80 -51.14 11.57
N GLN A 430 18.49 -50.98 10.26
CA GLN A 430 17.83 -51.96 9.34
C GLN A 430 16.31 -52.33 9.52
N GLN A 431 15.55 -52.88 8.54
CA GLN A 431 15.81 -53.35 7.15
C GLN A 431 14.53 -53.46 6.25
N GLY A 432 14.69 -53.46 4.92
CA GLY A 432 13.74 -54.02 3.91
C GLY A 432 12.58 -53.10 3.45
N SER A 433 11.97 -53.22 2.25
CA SER A 433 12.14 -54.11 1.07
C SER A 433 11.34 -53.49 -0.12
N LEU A 434 11.48 -53.75 -1.44
CA LEU A 434 12.53 -54.12 -2.40
C LEU A 434 11.79 -54.58 -3.70
N LEU A 435 11.93 -53.84 -4.83
CA LEU A 435 11.47 -54.16 -6.23
C LEU A 435 9.93 -54.23 -6.48
N GLN A 436 9.36 -53.95 -7.66
CA GLN A 436 9.76 -54.35 -9.04
C GLN A 436 9.40 -53.39 -10.21
N LEU A 437 10.31 -53.37 -11.21
CA LEU A 437 10.14 -53.42 -12.69
C LEU A 437 9.33 -52.38 -13.51
N GLU A 438 10.09 -51.45 -14.11
CA GLU A 438 10.34 -51.28 -15.57
C GLU A 438 9.28 -50.91 -16.63
N SER A 439 9.76 -50.12 -17.61
CA SER A 439 9.28 -49.93 -19.00
C SER A 439 8.06 -49.00 -19.21
N ILE A 440 7.88 -48.23 -20.30
CA ILE A 440 8.62 -48.03 -21.57
C ILE A 440 8.70 -46.52 -21.91
N SER A 441 9.86 -45.99 -22.32
CA SER A 441 10.02 -45.11 -23.52
C SER A 441 11.42 -44.52 -23.69
N ALA A 442 12.38 -45.33 -24.14
CA ALA A 442 13.58 -44.82 -24.80
C ALA A 442 13.33 -44.70 -26.30
N ARG A 443 13.29 -43.46 -26.86
CA ARG A 443 13.63 -43.10 -28.25
C ARG A 443 13.33 -41.62 -28.55
N LEU A 444 14.37 -40.79 -28.47
CA LEU A 444 14.75 -39.75 -29.46
C LEU A 444 15.91 -38.94 -28.88
N GLY A 445 17.14 -39.41 -29.13
CA GLY A 445 18.36 -38.63 -28.97
C GLY A 445 18.86 -38.13 -30.33
N GLU A 446 20.09 -37.62 -30.33
CA GLU A 446 20.90 -37.32 -31.53
C GLU A 446 20.43 -36.16 -32.43
N SER A 447 20.86 -34.95 -32.09
CA SER A 447 21.75 -34.16 -32.97
C SER A 447 22.43 -33.02 -32.21
N MET A 448 23.44 -32.40 -32.83
CA MET A 448 24.23 -31.24 -32.38
C MET A 448 25.33 -31.49 -31.34
N ASP A 449 26.34 -32.28 -31.72
CA ASP A 449 27.71 -32.10 -31.22
C ASP A 449 28.68 -32.01 -32.41
N SER A 450 29.02 -30.78 -32.82
CA SER A 450 30.15 -30.47 -33.73
C SER A 450 30.43 -28.96 -33.78
N PHE A 451 31.65 -28.61 -34.23
CA PHE A 451 32.16 -27.25 -34.49
C PHE A 451 32.33 -26.28 -33.31
N ALA A 452 33.49 -26.41 -32.67
CA ALA A 452 34.28 -25.26 -32.23
C ALA A 452 35.78 -25.56 -32.36
N LEU A 453 36.49 -24.94 -33.32
CA LEU A 453 37.92 -24.50 -33.29
C LEU A 453 38.54 -24.29 -34.70
N ALA A 454 38.80 -23.03 -35.06
CA ALA A 454 39.85 -22.49 -35.96
C ALA A 454 39.64 -20.95 -35.96
N GLN A 455 40.49 -20.11 -35.36
CA GLN A 455 41.85 -19.65 -35.72
C GLN A 455 41.88 -18.52 -36.77
N ASP A 456 42.92 -17.67 -36.64
CA ASP A 456 43.06 -16.34 -37.23
C ASP A 456 43.39 -16.33 -38.73
N SER A 457 42.95 -15.29 -39.46
CA SER A 457 43.87 -14.33 -40.14
C SER A 457 43.15 -13.20 -40.92
N ASP A 458 43.65 -11.98 -40.69
CA ASP A 458 43.98 -10.88 -41.62
C ASP A 458 43.05 -10.30 -42.73
N GLU A 459 43.01 -8.97 -42.70
CA GLU A 459 43.09 -7.96 -43.79
C GLU A 459 41.95 -7.54 -44.75
N GLU A 460 41.84 -6.20 -44.83
CA GLU A 460 41.55 -5.31 -45.96
C GLU A 460 40.17 -5.20 -46.68
N ARG A 461 39.68 -3.95 -46.64
CA ARG A 461 39.06 -3.13 -47.72
C ARG A 461 37.58 -3.27 -48.13
N ASN A 462 36.80 -2.37 -47.53
CA ASN A 462 36.37 -1.10 -48.17
C ASN A 462 35.60 -1.16 -49.51
N LYS A 463 34.26 -0.96 -49.47
CA LYS A 463 33.57 0.15 -50.18
C LYS A 463 32.06 0.23 -49.94
N THR A 464 31.59 1.46 -49.68
CA THR A 464 30.23 1.97 -50.03
C THR A 464 30.13 2.20 -51.56
N PRO A 465 28.94 2.32 -52.21
CA PRO A 465 27.75 3.01 -51.72
C PRO A 465 26.35 2.44 -52.13
N SER A 466 25.32 3.20 -51.79
CA SER A 466 23.95 3.22 -52.37
C SER A 466 23.95 4.00 -53.72
N PRO A 467 22.82 4.40 -54.38
CA PRO A 467 21.39 4.24 -54.07
C PRO A 467 20.52 3.82 -55.30
N ASN A 468 19.21 4.13 -55.25
CA ASN A 468 18.24 4.19 -56.37
C ASN A 468 17.80 2.84 -57.01
N ALA A 469 16.59 2.71 -57.58
CA ALA A 469 15.37 3.54 -57.48
C ALA A 469 14.14 2.70 -57.91
N SER A 470 12.95 3.30 -57.80
CA SER A 470 11.66 2.77 -58.23
C SER A 470 11.62 2.25 -59.67
N LEU A 471 10.76 1.25 -59.94
CA LEU A 471 9.69 1.38 -60.95
C LEU A 471 8.61 0.29 -60.79
N SER A 472 7.52 0.44 -61.55
CA SER A 472 6.22 -0.17 -61.31
C SER A 472 5.73 -1.10 -62.43
N ASN A 473 4.56 -1.71 -62.18
CA ASN A 473 3.63 -2.34 -63.15
C ASN A 473 3.98 -3.72 -63.72
N LEU A 474 3.07 -4.68 -63.49
CA LEU A 474 2.03 -5.10 -64.45
C LEU A 474 0.91 -5.80 -63.64
N ALA A 475 -0.37 -5.47 -63.82
CA ALA A 475 -1.36 -6.19 -64.66
C ALA A 475 -1.48 -7.69 -64.34
N ASP A 476 -2.65 -8.32 -64.21
CA ASP A 476 -4.02 -8.03 -64.71
C ASP A 476 -5.02 -8.82 -63.79
N ARG A 477 -6.37 -8.76 -63.77
CA ARG A 477 -7.41 -8.26 -64.70
C ARG A 477 -8.81 -8.22 -64.01
N SER A 478 -9.73 -7.37 -64.50
CA SER A 478 -11.23 -7.41 -64.42
C SER A 478 -11.94 -7.37 -63.03
N ILE A 479 -12.91 -6.48 -62.71
CA ILE A 479 -14.20 -6.04 -63.36
C ILE A 479 -15.35 -7.06 -63.12
N SER A 480 -16.55 -6.72 -62.62
CA SER A 480 -17.19 -5.54 -61.97
C SER A 480 -18.45 -6.04 -61.19
N SER A 481 -19.46 -5.31 -60.65
CA SER A 481 -19.97 -3.89 -60.65
C SER A 481 -20.86 -3.71 -59.37
N ILE A 482 -21.28 -2.55 -58.83
CA ILE A 482 -21.98 -1.32 -59.34
C ILE A 482 -23.45 -1.65 -59.74
N ASP A 483 -24.54 -1.01 -59.28
CA ASP A 483 -24.82 0.41 -58.89
C ASP A 483 -25.63 0.62 -57.57
N ASP A 484 -25.68 1.87 -57.13
CA ASP A 484 -26.57 2.48 -56.09
C ASP A 484 -27.17 3.78 -56.70
N PRO A 485 -28.39 4.25 -56.36
CA PRO A 485 -28.44 5.57 -55.71
C PRO A 485 -29.64 5.91 -54.78
N HIS A 486 -29.37 6.83 -53.84
CA HIS A 486 -30.30 7.72 -53.10
C HIS A 486 -31.02 8.77 -54.01
N PRO A 487 -31.96 9.67 -53.55
CA PRO A 487 -32.28 10.08 -52.16
C PRO A 487 -33.74 10.45 -51.75
N HIS A 488 -33.98 10.54 -50.43
CA HIS A 488 -34.95 11.43 -49.69
C HIS A 488 -36.47 11.45 -50.02
N PRO A 489 -37.35 12.06 -49.17
CA PRO A 489 -37.48 11.98 -47.69
C PRO A 489 -38.95 11.70 -47.25
N LEU A 490 -39.24 11.52 -45.94
CA LEU A 490 -40.47 11.94 -45.24
C LEU A 490 -40.51 11.51 -43.75
N GLU A 491 -41.26 12.22 -42.91
CA GLU A 491 -41.56 11.92 -41.49
C GLU A 491 -43.05 11.48 -41.30
N PRO A 492 -43.65 11.44 -40.09
CA PRO A 492 -43.54 10.32 -39.15
C PRO A 492 -44.92 9.75 -38.74
N GLN A 493 -44.99 8.53 -38.19
CA GLN A 493 -46.20 8.05 -37.49
C GLN A 493 -45.92 7.23 -36.23
N VAL A 494 -46.81 7.42 -35.24
CA VAL A 494 -46.88 6.74 -33.94
C VAL A 494 -48.09 5.79 -33.96
N ILE A 495 -48.01 4.59 -33.35
CA ILE A 495 -49.14 3.92 -32.64
C ILE A 495 -48.65 2.70 -31.83
N VAL A 496 -48.84 2.80 -30.51
CA VAL A 496 -49.26 1.82 -29.47
C VAL A 496 -49.03 0.29 -29.65
N SER A 497 -48.41 -0.29 -28.62
CA SER A 497 -48.59 -1.59 -27.90
C SER A 497 -49.67 -2.59 -28.38
N SER A 498 -49.62 -3.93 -28.18
CA SER A 498 -48.92 -4.86 -27.26
C SER A 498 -49.28 -6.33 -27.66
N PRO A 499 -48.95 -7.43 -26.93
CA PRO A 499 -47.80 -7.77 -26.07
C PRO A 499 -47.19 -9.20 -26.33
N ALA A 500 -46.12 -9.52 -25.58
CA ALA A 500 -45.73 -10.86 -25.07
C ALA A 500 -45.35 -12.04 -26.01
N ALA A 501 -44.08 -12.44 -25.92
CA ALA A 501 -43.66 -13.85 -25.81
C ALA A 501 -42.42 -13.92 -24.89
N ILE A 502 -42.46 -14.74 -23.84
CA ILE A 502 -41.38 -14.86 -22.83
C ILE A 502 -40.59 -16.15 -23.08
N LEU A 503 -39.26 -16.06 -23.03
CA LEU A 503 -38.37 -17.21 -22.81
C LEU A 503 -37.77 -17.10 -21.39
N PRO A 504 -37.57 -18.22 -20.68
CA PRO A 504 -37.18 -18.19 -19.27
C PRO A 504 -35.72 -17.75 -19.09
N GLN A 505 -35.46 -17.02 -18.00
CA GLN A 505 -34.13 -16.79 -17.46
C GLN A 505 -33.77 -17.94 -16.50
N GLU A 506 -32.48 -18.32 -16.45
CA GLU A 506 -31.93 -19.19 -15.42
C GLU A 506 -30.73 -18.51 -14.73
N SER A 507 -30.57 -18.83 -13.44
CA SER A 507 -29.47 -18.45 -12.53
C SER A 507 -29.24 -16.96 -12.26
N ASP A 508 -29.84 -16.48 -11.17
CA ASP A 508 -29.31 -15.36 -10.38
C ASP A 508 -27.92 -15.71 -9.82
N VAL A 509 -26.88 -15.05 -10.34
CA VAL A 509 -25.58 -14.92 -9.67
C VAL A 509 -25.16 -13.45 -9.78
N PRO A 510 -25.10 -12.69 -8.67
CA PRO A 510 -24.57 -11.32 -8.73
C PRO A 510 -23.11 -11.37 -9.16
N PRO A 511 -22.63 -10.39 -9.95
CA PRO A 511 -21.21 -10.29 -10.28
C PRO A 511 -20.39 -10.20 -8.97
N PRO A 512 -19.17 -10.79 -8.93
CA PRO A 512 -18.36 -10.78 -7.73
C PRO A 512 -18.10 -9.34 -7.27
N ALA A 513 -18.29 -9.08 -5.98
CA ALA A 513 -18.14 -7.75 -5.41
C ALA A 513 -16.73 -7.21 -5.67
N ILE A 514 -16.65 -6.02 -6.23
CA ILE A 514 -15.39 -5.29 -6.39
C ILE A 514 -14.98 -4.81 -4.99
N PRO A 515 -13.74 -5.07 -4.52
CA PRO A 515 -13.26 -4.48 -3.28
C PRO A 515 -13.20 -2.96 -3.41
N GLU A 516 -14.11 -2.26 -2.72
CA GLU A 516 -14.01 -0.80 -2.56
C GLU A 516 -12.83 -0.47 -1.64
N TYR A 517 -12.17 0.66 -1.90
CA TYR A 517 -11.02 1.12 -1.10
C TYR A 517 -11.41 2.36 -0.30
N THR A 518 -11.27 2.30 1.02
CA THR A 518 -11.42 3.45 1.94
C THR A 518 -10.25 4.44 1.82
N PRO A 519 -10.34 5.66 2.37
CA PRO A 519 -9.20 6.58 2.49
C PRO A 519 -8.00 5.99 3.27
N GLU A 520 -8.27 5.13 4.25
CA GLU A 520 -7.30 4.42 5.09
C GLU A 520 -6.58 3.34 4.26
N GLU A 521 -7.30 2.73 3.32
CA GLU A 521 -6.75 1.81 2.32
C GLU A 521 -6.14 2.55 1.10
N GLU A 522 -6.46 3.83 0.90
CA GLU A 522 -5.64 4.76 0.11
C GLU A 522 -4.28 4.96 0.80
N SER A 523 -4.27 5.06 2.14
CA SER A 523 -3.05 5.14 2.96
C SER A 523 -2.23 3.84 2.91
N LYS A 524 -2.84 2.66 3.13
CA LYS A 524 -2.16 1.36 3.05
C LYS A 524 -1.63 1.05 1.63
N ASP A 525 -2.32 1.43 0.55
CA ASP A 525 -1.83 1.25 -0.84
C ASP A 525 -0.59 2.13 -1.16
N THR A 526 -0.30 3.17 -0.36
CA THR A 526 1.00 3.88 -0.43
C THR A 526 2.19 2.98 -0.05
N ARG A 527 1.94 1.86 0.65
CA ARG A 527 2.96 0.85 1.01
C ARG A 527 3.16 -0.22 -0.07
N ASP A 528 2.22 -0.35 -1.02
CA ASP A 528 2.29 -1.35 -2.10
C ASP A 528 3.34 -1.03 -3.17
N PHE A 529 4.00 0.13 -3.07
CA PHE A 529 5.13 0.48 -3.90
C PHE A 529 6.31 0.99 -3.07
N ARG A 530 7.52 0.54 -3.43
CA ARG A 530 8.78 0.94 -2.79
C ARG A 530 9.72 1.56 -3.83
N LEU A 531 9.99 2.86 -3.70
CA LEU A 531 11.04 3.55 -4.45
C LEU A 531 12.42 3.05 -3.99
N VAL A 532 13.31 2.78 -4.96
CA VAL A 532 14.70 2.37 -4.71
C VAL A 532 15.62 2.91 -5.81
N MET A 533 16.86 3.24 -5.45
CA MET A 533 17.90 3.57 -6.42
C MET A 533 18.54 2.27 -6.94
N ILE A 534 18.59 2.06 -8.25
CA ILE A 534 19.21 0.89 -8.88
C ILE A 534 20.04 1.37 -10.08
N GLY A 535 21.36 1.18 -10.02
CA GLY A 535 22.27 1.57 -11.11
C GLY A 535 22.41 3.10 -11.27
N GLY A 536 21.99 3.87 -10.26
CA GLY A 536 21.90 5.34 -10.31
C GLY A 536 20.57 5.89 -10.85
N GLU A 537 19.61 5.04 -11.21
CA GLU A 537 18.26 5.44 -11.62
C GLU A 537 17.26 5.11 -10.50
N GLU A 538 16.25 5.96 -10.27
CA GLU A 538 15.14 5.59 -9.39
C GLU A 538 14.25 4.54 -10.07
N ARG A 539 13.80 3.54 -9.29
CA ARG A 539 12.96 2.44 -9.72
C ARG A 539 11.85 2.19 -8.70
N ARG A 540 10.60 2.44 -9.11
CA ARG A 540 9.41 2.07 -8.36
C ARG A 540 9.16 0.56 -8.43
N ILE A 541 9.39 -0.14 -7.32
CA ILE A 541 9.02 -1.55 -7.15
C ILE A 541 7.54 -1.62 -6.75
N SER A 542 6.71 -2.40 -7.42
CA SER A 542 5.39 -2.80 -6.89
C SER A 542 5.55 -4.07 -6.06
N LEU A 543 5.27 -3.99 -4.76
CA LEU A 543 5.32 -5.11 -3.84
C LEU A 543 4.13 -6.06 -4.04
N LYS A 544 2.93 -5.51 -4.31
CA LYS A 544 1.70 -6.23 -4.67
C LYS A 544 1.90 -7.12 -5.91
N LEU A 545 2.46 -6.57 -6.99
CA LEU A 545 2.68 -7.28 -8.27
C LEU A 545 3.62 -8.50 -8.14
N ILE A 546 4.50 -8.49 -7.13
CA ILE A 546 5.52 -9.52 -6.92
C ILE A 546 5.26 -10.35 -5.66
N GLU A 547 4.11 -10.15 -5.01
CA GLU A 547 3.85 -10.59 -3.63
C GLU A 547 4.13 -12.07 -3.40
N LEU A 548 3.48 -12.93 -4.20
CA LEU A 548 3.59 -14.39 -4.18
C LEU A 548 5.02 -14.90 -4.49
N TYR A 549 5.90 -14.01 -4.98
CA TYR A 549 7.28 -14.28 -5.34
C TYR A 549 8.29 -13.63 -4.39
N ARG A 550 7.86 -12.77 -3.43
CA ARG A 550 8.74 -12.13 -2.43
C ARG A 550 9.67 -13.11 -1.68
N PRO A 551 9.27 -14.36 -1.35
CA PRO A 551 10.15 -15.35 -0.73
C PRO A 551 11.37 -15.79 -1.58
N ILE A 552 11.51 -15.30 -2.82
CA ILE A 552 12.67 -15.54 -3.70
C ILE A 552 14.01 -15.18 -3.06
N VAL A 553 14.05 -14.20 -2.14
CA VAL A 553 15.28 -13.71 -1.50
C VAL A 553 15.14 -13.67 0.01
N GLN A 554 16.12 -14.23 0.72
CA GLN A 554 16.11 -14.40 2.17
C GLN A 554 17.50 -14.12 2.75
N HIS A 555 17.56 -13.63 3.99
CA HIS A 555 18.83 -13.43 4.70
C HIS A 555 19.25 -14.74 5.38
N GLY A 556 20.42 -15.26 5.02
CA GLY A 556 20.93 -16.57 5.45
C GLY A 556 21.82 -16.56 6.70
N GLY A 557 21.78 -15.49 7.49
CA GLY A 557 22.70 -15.25 8.59
C GLY A 557 24.05 -14.69 8.12
N TYR A 558 25.08 -14.83 8.96
CA TYR A 558 26.41 -14.27 8.73
C TYR A 558 27.48 -15.35 8.76
N LEU A 559 28.45 -15.26 7.83
CA LEU A 559 29.55 -16.22 7.70
C LEU A 559 30.71 -15.85 8.63
N GLY A 560 30.78 -16.51 9.78
CA GLY A 560 31.89 -16.42 10.73
C GLY A 560 32.00 -15.06 11.44
N ASN A 561 33.17 -14.79 12.02
CA ASN A 561 33.42 -13.60 12.85
C ASN A 561 33.41 -12.29 12.04
N ASP A 562 33.60 -12.36 10.72
CA ASP A 562 33.78 -11.20 9.82
C ASP A 562 32.45 -10.60 9.33
N GLN A 563 31.33 -10.82 10.05
CA GLN A 563 29.97 -10.31 9.78
C GLN A 563 29.53 -10.37 8.29
N THR A 564 30.01 -11.36 7.54
CA THR A 564 29.82 -11.43 6.09
C THR A 564 28.41 -11.95 5.79
N ALA A 565 27.51 -11.09 5.32
CA ALA A 565 26.10 -11.42 5.12
C ALA A 565 25.91 -12.53 4.09
N ILE A 566 25.00 -13.46 4.36
CA ILE A 566 24.60 -14.52 3.43
C ILE A 566 23.25 -14.12 2.83
N VAL A 567 23.13 -14.10 1.51
CA VAL A 567 21.85 -13.86 0.81
C VAL A 567 21.47 -15.12 0.04
N VAL A 568 20.39 -15.77 0.44
CA VAL A 568 19.82 -16.91 -0.27
C VAL A 568 18.89 -16.40 -1.35
N ILE A 569 19.01 -16.92 -2.57
CA ILE A 569 18.10 -16.63 -3.69
C ILE A 569 17.57 -17.97 -4.24
N SER A 570 16.28 -18.25 -4.06
CA SER A 570 15.68 -19.53 -4.45
C SER A 570 14.86 -19.42 -5.73
N SER A 571 15.34 -20.07 -6.80
CA SER A 571 14.69 -20.07 -8.12
C SER A 571 13.30 -20.72 -8.15
N PHE A 572 12.95 -21.49 -7.11
CA PHE A 572 11.63 -22.08 -6.92
C PHE A 572 10.51 -21.03 -6.96
N TYR A 573 10.75 -19.84 -6.41
CA TYR A 573 9.79 -18.73 -6.36
C TYR A 573 9.80 -17.83 -7.62
N LEU A 574 10.33 -18.31 -8.75
CA LEU A 574 10.29 -17.55 -10.01
C LEU A 574 8.92 -17.68 -10.71
N PRO A 575 8.32 -16.57 -11.19
CA PRO A 575 7.08 -16.62 -11.96
C PRO A 575 7.24 -17.46 -13.25
N PRO A 576 6.20 -18.20 -13.68
CA PRO A 576 6.23 -18.96 -14.92
C PRO A 576 6.03 -18.03 -16.14
N LYS A 577 6.70 -18.32 -17.27
CA LYS A 577 6.51 -17.54 -18.52
C LYS A 577 5.12 -17.65 -19.16
N SER A 578 4.26 -18.55 -18.70
CA SER A 578 2.84 -18.58 -19.08
C SER A 578 2.05 -17.39 -18.50
N LEU A 579 2.61 -16.68 -17.52
CA LEU A 579 1.99 -15.51 -16.92
C LEU A 579 1.95 -14.33 -17.91
N ARG A 580 0.76 -13.79 -18.20
CA ARG A 580 0.50 -12.78 -19.24
C ARG A 580 1.37 -11.51 -19.11
N ASN A 581 1.71 -11.12 -17.88
CA ASN A 581 2.56 -9.96 -17.55
C ASN A 581 3.98 -10.36 -17.08
N TYR A 582 4.44 -11.59 -17.38
CA TYR A 582 5.77 -12.09 -16.97
C TYR A 582 6.92 -11.09 -17.14
N PRO A 583 7.09 -10.36 -18.27
CA PRO A 583 8.21 -9.43 -18.44
C PRO A 583 8.22 -8.26 -17.43
N GLN A 584 7.04 -7.84 -16.97
CA GLN A 584 6.88 -6.80 -15.94
C GLN A 584 7.17 -7.39 -14.57
N VAL A 585 6.46 -8.47 -14.20
CA VAL A 585 6.58 -9.16 -12.91
C VAL A 585 8.03 -9.59 -12.64
N ILE A 586 8.70 -10.19 -13.62
CA ILE A 586 10.09 -10.67 -13.45
C ILE A 586 11.07 -9.50 -13.26
N SER A 587 10.91 -8.41 -13.99
CA SER A 587 11.79 -7.24 -13.87
C SER A 587 11.60 -6.55 -12.52
N GLN A 588 10.35 -6.41 -12.09
CA GLN A 588 9.95 -5.90 -10.78
C GLN A 588 10.48 -6.76 -9.62
N LEU A 589 10.39 -8.10 -9.74
CA LEU A 589 10.92 -9.05 -8.77
C LEU A 589 12.45 -8.96 -8.68
N PHE A 590 13.15 -8.76 -9.80
CA PHE A 590 14.60 -8.57 -9.80
C PHE A 590 15.04 -7.20 -9.27
N PHE A 591 14.22 -6.15 -9.40
CA PHE A 591 14.45 -4.88 -8.71
C PHE A 591 14.29 -5.05 -7.19
N TYR A 592 13.27 -5.77 -6.74
CA TYR A 592 13.09 -6.15 -5.34
C TYR A 592 14.32 -6.91 -4.81
N VAL A 593 14.73 -7.99 -5.46
CA VAL A 593 15.94 -8.77 -5.09
C VAL A 593 17.17 -7.87 -4.97
N LEU A 594 17.40 -6.98 -5.95
CA LEU A 594 18.56 -6.09 -5.93
C LEU A 594 18.50 -5.07 -4.79
N SER A 595 17.31 -4.56 -4.47
CA SER A 595 17.08 -3.63 -3.36
C SER A 595 17.07 -4.27 -1.97
N VAL A 596 16.85 -5.59 -1.89
CA VAL A 596 17.03 -6.39 -0.67
C VAL A 596 18.53 -6.63 -0.48
N VAL A 597 19.24 -7.05 -1.53
CA VAL A 597 20.71 -7.14 -1.51
C VAL A 597 21.34 -5.80 -1.12
N GLU A 598 20.89 -4.67 -1.65
CA GLU A 598 21.45 -3.37 -1.27
C GLU A 598 21.24 -3.02 0.21
N LYS A 599 20.05 -3.24 0.78
CA LYS A 599 19.77 -2.97 2.20
C LYS A 599 20.49 -3.95 3.15
N LEU A 600 20.68 -5.21 2.75
CA LEU A 600 21.39 -6.22 3.55
C LEU A 600 22.92 -6.09 3.49
N VAL A 601 23.46 -5.32 2.54
CA VAL A 601 24.89 -5.25 2.26
C VAL A 601 25.41 -3.86 2.62
N VAL A 602 25.89 -3.71 3.85
CA VAL A 602 26.78 -2.61 4.24
C VAL A 602 28.19 -2.92 3.72
N ASP A 603 28.76 -4.06 4.14
CA ASP A 603 30.12 -4.52 3.86
C ASP A 603 30.16 -5.70 2.86
N ASP A 604 30.98 -6.73 3.09
CA ASP A 604 31.14 -7.90 2.22
C ASP A 604 30.03 -8.94 2.41
N TYR A 605 29.68 -9.67 1.34
CA TYR A 605 28.56 -10.63 1.37
C TYR A 605 28.72 -11.80 0.40
N VAL A 606 27.93 -12.86 0.59
CA VAL A 606 27.87 -14.06 -0.26
C VAL A 606 26.46 -14.24 -0.78
N ILE A 607 26.30 -14.67 -2.04
CA ILE A 607 25.01 -15.11 -2.57
C ILE A 607 25.00 -16.65 -2.70
N VAL A 608 23.96 -17.29 -2.21
CA VAL A 608 23.65 -18.70 -2.44
C VAL A 608 22.41 -18.78 -3.32
N TYR A 609 22.59 -19.07 -4.62
CA TYR A 609 21.50 -19.22 -5.58
C TYR A 609 21.11 -20.70 -5.74
N LEU A 610 19.92 -21.06 -5.26
CA LEU A 610 19.37 -22.42 -5.32
C LEU A 610 18.61 -22.61 -6.65
N HIS A 611 19.18 -23.37 -7.59
CA HIS A 611 18.60 -23.53 -8.95
C HIS A 611 17.57 -24.66 -9.08
N SER A 612 17.42 -25.51 -8.06
CA SER A 612 16.47 -26.64 -8.09
C SER A 612 15.01 -26.19 -7.98
N GLY A 613 14.12 -26.93 -8.64
CA GLY A 613 12.66 -26.79 -8.53
C GLY A 613 12.00 -25.82 -9.53
N ALA A 614 12.75 -24.87 -10.10
CA ALA A 614 12.19 -23.96 -11.11
C ALA A 614 11.78 -24.72 -12.40
N PRO A 615 10.57 -24.49 -12.96
CA PRO A 615 10.23 -24.96 -14.30
C PRO A 615 11.27 -24.49 -15.32
N ARG A 616 11.66 -25.35 -16.27
CA ARG A 616 12.64 -25.01 -17.33
C ARG A 616 12.28 -23.74 -18.12
N ASN A 617 11.01 -23.32 -18.10
CA ASN A 617 10.53 -22.12 -18.77
C ASN A 617 10.41 -20.87 -17.88
N SER A 618 10.80 -20.86 -16.59
CA SER A 618 10.68 -19.65 -15.73
C SER A 618 11.85 -18.67 -15.83
N MET A 619 13.01 -19.08 -16.35
CA MET A 619 14.22 -18.23 -16.41
C MET A 619 14.22 -17.22 -17.58
N PRO A 620 14.59 -15.93 -17.37
CA PRO A 620 14.70 -14.93 -18.44
C PRO A 620 15.69 -15.28 -19.57
N GLY A 621 15.55 -14.58 -20.70
CA GLY A 621 16.48 -14.72 -21.84
C GLY A 621 17.86 -14.10 -21.60
N ILE A 622 18.86 -14.51 -22.39
CA ILE A 622 20.26 -14.08 -22.19
C ILE A 622 20.48 -12.56 -22.31
N GLN A 623 19.72 -11.88 -23.17
CA GLN A 623 19.73 -10.41 -23.30
C GLN A 623 19.25 -9.73 -22.01
N TRP A 624 18.24 -10.30 -21.33
CA TRP A 624 17.74 -9.81 -20.06
C TRP A 624 18.81 -9.95 -18.97
N PHE A 625 19.51 -11.09 -18.90
CA PHE A 625 20.61 -11.27 -17.95
C PHE A 625 21.80 -10.33 -18.20
N HIS A 626 22.11 -10.00 -19.46
CA HIS A 626 23.09 -8.97 -19.78
C HIS A 626 22.65 -7.58 -19.30
N ARG A 627 21.37 -7.21 -19.49
CA ARG A 627 20.79 -5.96 -18.96
C ARG A 627 20.87 -5.93 -17.43
N PHE A 628 20.45 -7.00 -16.75
CA PHE A 628 20.51 -7.11 -15.30
C PHE A 628 21.93 -6.95 -14.75
N TYR A 629 22.93 -7.62 -15.33
CA TYR A 629 24.34 -7.47 -14.92
C TYR A 629 24.85 -6.01 -15.01
N ARG A 630 24.34 -5.22 -15.95
CA ARG A 630 24.66 -3.79 -16.05
C ARG A 630 23.99 -2.95 -14.97
N MET A 631 22.80 -3.33 -14.50
CA MET A 631 22.04 -2.64 -13.45
C MET A 631 22.53 -2.95 -12.03
N ILE A 632 23.21 -4.08 -11.79
CA ILE A 632 23.83 -4.35 -10.48
C ILE A 632 24.91 -3.31 -10.21
N ASP A 633 24.87 -2.64 -9.06
CA ASP A 633 25.75 -1.51 -8.83
C ASP A 633 27.25 -1.85 -8.69
N ARG A 634 28.12 -0.85 -8.86
CA ARG A 634 29.58 -1.05 -8.79
C ARG A 634 30.04 -1.45 -7.38
N ARG A 635 29.32 -1.00 -6.34
CA ARG A 635 29.52 -1.36 -4.93
C ARG A 635 29.24 -2.85 -4.72
N LEU A 636 28.02 -3.28 -5.03
CA LEU A 636 27.56 -4.67 -4.87
C LEU A 636 28.46 -5.67 -5.63
N ARG A 637 28.84 -5.36 -6.88
CA ARG A 637 29.79 -6.20 -7.65
C ARG A 637 31.21 -6.29 -7.05
N LYS A 638 31.64 -5.33 -6.23
CA LYS A 638 32.90 -5.41 -5.46
C LYS A 638 32.74 -6.27 -4.21
N ASN A 639 31.75 -5.96 -3.38
CA ASN A 639 31.55 -6.51 -2.03
C ASN A 639 31.09 -7.99 -2.01
N LEU A 640 30.55 -8.49 -3.13
CA LEU A 640 30.23 -9.91 -3.28
C LEU A 640 31.52 -10.74 -3.15
N LYS A 641 31.74 -11.48 -2.06
CA LYS A 641 32.86 -12.43 -1.90
C LYS A 641 32.73 -13.60 -2.87
N ASN A 642 31.57 -14.28 -2.87
CA ASN A 642 31.27 -15.37 -3.81
C ASN A 642 29.77 -15.48 -4.15
N LEU A 643 29.46 -16.01 -5.34
CA LEU A 643 28.13 -16.45 -5.76
C LEU A 643 28.18 -17.97 -5.97
N PHE A 644 27.62 -18.71 -5.02
CA PHE A 644 27.44 -20.15 -5.10
C PHE A 644 26.15 -20.46 -5.86
N ILE A 645 26.25 -21.11 -7.01
CA ILE A 645 25.10 -21.56 -7.82
C ILE A 645 24.95 -23.06 -7.56
N VAL A 646 23.87 -23.44 -6.90
CA VAL A 646 23.62 -24.80 -6.39
C VAL A 646 22.71 -25.56 -7.35
N HIS A 647 23.09 -26.79 -7.71
CA HIS A 647 22.50 -27.60 -8.80
C HIS A 647 22.38 -26.89 -10.17
N PRO A 648 23.45 -26.26 -10.70
CA PRO A 648 23.36 -25.50 -11.96
C PRO A 648 23.01 -26.40 -13.15
N SER A 649 21.87 -26.12 -13.77
CA SER A 649 21.39 -26.84 -14.97
C SER A 649 22.29 -26.58 -16.18
N PHE A 650 22.19 -27.45 -17.19
CA PHE A 650 22.91 -27.26 -18.47
C PHE A 650 22.62 -25.90 -19.12
N TRP A 651 21.39 -25.39 -18.99
CA TRP A 651 21.02 -24.06 -19.50
C TRP A 651 21.76 -22.95 -18.75
N VAL A 652 21.80 -22.96 -17.41
CA VAL A 652 22.57 -21.98 -16.61
C VAL A 652 24.06 -22.06 -16.93
N LYS A 653 24.63 -23.27 -16.96
CA LYS A 653 26.04 -23.53 -17.32
C LYS A 653 26.38 -23.04 -18.74
N THR A 654 25.40 -22.97 -19.64
CA THR A 654 25.60 -22.49 -21.02
C THR A 654 25.42 -20.98 -21.12
N MET A 655 24.39 -20.42 -20.47
CA MET A 655 24.17 -18.98 -20.39
C MET A 655 25.38 -18.26 -19.77
N LEU A 656 25.94 -18.78 -18.68
CA LEU A 656 27.12 -18.19 -18.04
C LEU A 656 28.35 -18.21 -18.96
N ARG A 657 28.57 -19.31 -19.71
CA ARG A 657 29.65 -19.38 -20.72
C ARG A 657 29.47 -18.33 -21.82
N LEU A 658 28.24 -18.12 -22.30
CA LEU A 658 27.91 -17.13 -23.34
C LEU A 658 27.95 -15.67 -22.84
N LEU A 659 27.66 -15.42 -21.56
CA LEU A 659 27.75 -14.09 -20.94
C LEU A 659 29.17 -13.72 -20.48
N ARG A 660 30.09 -14.69 -20.43
CA ARG A 660 31.49 -14.52 -20.00
C ARG A 660 32.26 -13.33 -20.63
N PRO A 661 32.13 -12.99 -21.93
CA PRO A 661 32.81 -11.79 -22.48
C PRO A 661 32.18 -10.46 -22.04
N PHE A 662 30.91 -10.45 -21.62
CA PHE A 662 30.19 -9.24 -21.18
C PHE A 662 30.24 -9.04 -19.65
N ILE A 663 30.55 -10.10 -18.90
CA ILE A 663 30.74 -10.07 -17.44
C ILE A 663 32.23 -9.83 -17.13
N SER A 664 32.53 -8.89 -16.23
CA SER A 664 33.94 -8.59 -15.91
C SER A 664 34.67 -9.82 -15.33
N ARG A 665 35.92 -10.05 -15.76
CA ARG A 665 36.75 -11.19 -15.31
C ARG A 665 36.93 -11.27 -13.79
N LYS A 666 36.81 -10.14 -13.07
CA LYS A 666 36.81 -10.10 -11.60
C LYS A 666 35.50 -10.61 -10.99
N PHE A 667 34.35 -10.37 -11.62
CA PHE A 667 33.06 -10.89 -11.18
C PHE A 667 32.90 -12.37 -11.57
N TYR A 668 33.27 -12.76 -12.79
CA TYR A 668 33.17 -14.16 -13.25
C TYR A 668 34.02 -15.14 -12.41
N ARG A 669 35.10 -14.66 -11.77
CA ARG A 669 35.90 -15.46 -10.82
C ARG A 669 35.22 -15.71 -9.47
N LYS A 670 34.11 -15.03 -9.19
CA LYS A 670 33.28 -15.17 -7.98
C LYS A 670 32.03 -16.02 -8.24
N VAL A 671 32.08 -16.95 -9.18
CA VAL A 671 30.95 -17.82 -9.54
C VAL A 671 31.39 -19.27 -9.35
N SER A 672 30.97 -19.86 -8.23
CA SER A 672 31.19 -21.27 -7.91
C SER A 672 29.96 -22.09 -8.31
N HIS A 673 30.16 -23.21 -8.99
CA HIS A 673 29.12 -24.20 -9.22
C HIS A 673 29.20 -25.27 -8.14
N ILE A 674 28.11 -25.44 -7.39
CA ILE A 674 27.98 -26.43 -6.32
C ILE A 674 26.97 -27.49 -6.77
N ASN A 675 27.30 -28.77 -6.57
CA ASN A 675 26.58 -29.91 -7.13
C ASN A 675 25.79 -30.69 -6.07
N SER A 676 26.03 -30.45 -4.77
CA SER A 676 25.25 -30.99 -3.64
C SER A 676 25.11 -29.98 -2.48
N LEU A 677 24.10 -30.15 -1.63
CA LEU A 677 23.92 -29.35 -0.41
C LEU A 677 24.98 -29.68 0.66
N LYS A 678 25.57 -30.88 0.60
CA LYS A 678 26.75 -31.23 1.41
C LYS A 678 27.94 -30.34 1.05
N GLU A 679 28.27 -30.26 -0.24
CA GLU A 679 29.32 -29.38 -0.79
C GLU A 679 29.02 -27.89 -0.50
N LEU A 680 27.74 -27.49 -0.47
CA LEU A 680 27.33 -26.16 -0.01
C LEU A 680 27.67 -25.94 1.47
N ASN A 681 27.30 -26.87 2.35
CA ASN A 681 27.48 -26.75 3.81
C ASN A 681 28.96 -26.72 4.23
N GLU A 682 29.84 -27.35 3.44
CA GLU A 682 31.29 -27.27 3.60
C GLU A 682 31.86 -25.87 3.24
N GLN A 683 31.13 -25.06 2.47
CA GLN A 683 31.53 -23.70 2.06
C GLN A 683 30.80 -22.60 2.84
N VAL A 684 29.52 -22.80 3.17
CA VAL A 684 28.63 -21.88 3.87
C VAL A 684 27.72 -22.72 4.77
N LYS A 685 27.89 -22.60 6.09
CA LYS A 685 26.97 -23.19 7.07
C LYS A 685 25.62 -22.48 7.00
N LEU A 686 24.72 -22.99 6.19
CA LEU A 686 23.38 -22.43 5.97
C LEU A 686 22.35 -23.23 6.78
N ASP A 687 21.40 -22.54 7.40
CA ASP A 687 20.28 -23.18 8.08
C ASP A 687 19.47 -24.05 7.09
N ALA A 688 19.18 -25.29 7.47
CA ALA A 688 18.37 -26.21 6.69
C ALA A 688 16.97 -25.63 6.38
N MET A 689 16.38 -24.84 7.27
CA MET A 689 15.07 -24.21 7.08
C MET A 689 15.02 -23.28 5.86
N LEU A 690 16.14 -22.68 5.48
CA LEU A 690 16.26 -21.76 4.33
C LEU A 690 16.46 -22.49 2.99
N ILE A 691 16.55 -23.82 3.00
CA ILE A 691 16.69 -24.68 1.82
C ILE A 691 15.33 -25.34 1.56
N PRO A 692 14.55 -24.90 0.55
CA PRO A 692 13.22 -25.45 0.29
C PRO A 692 13.25 -26.95 -0.03
N GLU A 693 12.19 -27.67 0.33
CA GLU A 693 12.14 -29.13 0.17
C GLU A 693 12.30 -29.60 -1.29
N ALA A 694 11.83 -28.82 -2.26
CA ALA A 694 12.07 -29.06 -3.69
C ALA A 694 13.57 -29.03 -4.08
N VAL A 695 14.41 -28.33 -3.30
CA VAL A 695 15.87 -28.31 -3.48
C VAL A 695 16.50 -29.56 -2.87
N ARG A 696 16.10 -29.92 -1.64
CA ARG A 696 16.55 -31.14 -0.94
C ARG A 696 16.19 -32.41 -1.71
N SER A 697 14.96 -32.48 -2.23
CA SER A 697 14.46 -33.56 -3.09
C SER A 697 15.31 -33.73 -4.37
N VAL A 698 15.76 -32.61 -4.97
CA VAL A 698 16.65 -32.67 -6.13
C VAL A 698 18.08 -33.05 -5.75
N ASP A 699 18.60 -32.62 -4.59
CA ASP A 699 19.91 -33.10 -4.12
C ASP A 699 19.89 -34.60 -3.82
N HIS A 700 18.84 -35.10 -3.15
CA HIS A 700 18.66 -36.53 -2.91
C HIS A 700 18.53 -37.34 -4.20
N HIS A 701 17.94 -36.78 -5.26
CA HIS A 701 17.87 -37.44 -6.56
C HIS A 701 19.21 -37.42 -7.33
N LEU A 702 19.99 -36.35 -7.23
CA LEU A 702 21.25 -36.18 -7.94
C LEU A 702 22.45 -36.83 -7.22
N ASN A 703 22.43 -36.84 -5.88
CA ASN A 703 23.48 -37.33 -5.00
C ASN A 703 22.93 -38.32 -3.94
N PRO A 704 22.20 -39.39 -4.32
CA PRO A 704 21.57 -40.31 -3.36
C PRO A 704 22.58 -40.95 -2.40
N SER A 705 23.83 -41.13 -2.82
CA SER A 705 24.94 -41.63 -2.00
C SER A 705 25.32 -40.73 -0.81
N HIS A 706 24.82 -39.50 -0.73
CA HIS A 706 24.95 -38.64 0.45
C HIS A 706 23.90 -38.92 1.54
N TYR A 707 22.82 -39.63 1.19
CA TYR A 707 21.66 -39.88 2.05
C TYR A 707 21.48 -41.36 2.42
N LEU A 708 22.31 -42.25 1.86
CA LEU A 708 22.42 -43.64 2.31
C LEU A 708 23.19 -43.69 3.63
N GLU A 709 22.54 -44.13 4.70
CA GLU A 709 23.21 -44.45 5.96
C GLU A 709 24.30 -45.50 5.73
N LYS A 710 25.41 -45.39 6.46
CA LYS A 710 26.38 -46.49 6.52
C LYS A 710 25.75 -47.64 7.30
N PRO A 711 25.74 -48.89 6.79
CA PRO A 711 25.31 -50.01 7.59
C PRO A 711 26.26 -50.19 8.77
N ASP A 712 25.68 -50.38 9.94
CA ASP A 712 26.39 -50.50 11.20
C ASP A 712 27.38 -51.67 11.23
N SER A 713 28.58 -51.42 11.75
CA SER A 713 29.49 -52.49 12.14
C SER A 713 28.86 -53.25 13.32
N PRO A 714 28.58 -54.56 13.20
CA PRO A 714 27.85 -55.29 14.23
C PRO A 714 28.63 -55.35 15.54
N THR A 715 27.96 -55.03 16.64
CA THR A 715 28.46 -55.29 17.99
C THR A 715 28.58 -56.81 18.19
N ASN A 716 29.81 -57.31 18.40
CA ASN A 716 30.00 -58.68 18.86
C ASN A 716 29.45 -58.84 20.29
N GLU A 717 28.44 -59.67 20.47
CA GLU A 717 28.14 -60.23 21.79
C GLU A 717 29.26 -61.17 22.24
N LYS A 718 29.89 -60.89 23.38
CA LYS A 718 30.50 -61.90 24.27
C LYS A 718 30.88 -61.35 25.64
#